data_AF-A0AAV9PDN8-F1
#
_entry.id   AF-A0AAV9PDN8-F1
#
_cell.length_a   1.000
_cell.length_b   1.000
_cell.length_c   1.000
_cell.angle_alpha   90.00
_cell.angle_beta   90.00
_cell.angle_gamma   90.00
#
_symmetry.space_group_name_H-M   'P 1'
#
loop_
_entity.id
_entity.type
_entity.pdbx_description
1 polymer ?
#
loop_
_entity_poly.entity_id
_entity_poly.type
_entity_poly.pdbx_seq_one_letter_code
_entity_poly.pdbx_strand_id
1 'polypeptide(L)'
;MFLHSILAFMAGLQLAAGKVYDTRFKGTTWDDEKWILKTTNLDQGHYQSRMSLANGYMGINVAAVGPFFEVDTPVDGDMIGGWPLFNRRQTFATIAGFYDSQPTTNGTNFEWLYQYGGESVISGVPHWSGLHVAVGDDLLDASVPSDQISDFSSALNIRHGLMTWSYTWTPSSGSAIDIEYSMFVHKLNVNQAAVQLKMTAKEDIKVSVIDLHDGDCAVRTDFVGKGFMDDMPVIWSAVSPNGLSDIHAYIYSAMIGDDSCDSSSRTQYTDKSVIGQNKSSIAQAVAVNLSAGKTSTVTKYIGGASSDAFDDPQSTAMAALLAASNAGWNKLYASHCNEWQSIMSTETVDDYRDPDSGLLPDDDNIVELAITAVTNPFHMLQNTVGARAIEAADGNNKLDLNSIAVGGLGSDAYAGWIFWDAEVWMAPGLVVTYPDAARQIAEYRVDKFAQAQRNMKTAYQSSQNETGKFSSNSAVFPWISGRFGNCTAAGPCFDYEYHLNGDIGLEFYNYYAVTGDSPFFKKELLPIYDAVAQLYAEVVTYNETSGKYDLYNATDPDEYANFQTNVGFTMVLMHTHLNTANTLRARFDMPENETWADIASKINIPVNEKAGIILEYAAMNGSIEVKQADVVLVDDFLDYPNPYSLNNLDYYAGKQSLNGPGMTYGVFSINANQISPSGCSAYTYELYGSQPYTRGPWFQYSEQLLDNYEANGGTHPAYPFLTGMGGANRVAVFGYLGLKLTLESLNVDPNLPPQILNLNYRTIYWQGHPISAVSNQTHTTLTRTGKPLENANSTFTDSPIPVTRDVDDASRSGNSTVWHLPPGGSITIKNRQIGEIKTVPGNIAQCRPVTSNRNYEIGQFPLAAVDGAVSTKWQPTHLNVPSSLTVSLPEPFVPVTTLKFDWAQSPPSSYRVTFSNSSSGSDSVEVASDDDVEISDAYVAARAADIVPYASNTTNVTLETPVWSGRFATLTIKGNRALEGTGEERNGTGASVAEFAIVGEGGEDLVGRSTGVW
;
A
#
# COMPACT_ATOMS: atom_id res chain seq x y z
N MET A 1 57.09 -3.82 0.92
CA MET A 1 55.94 -4.64 1.37
C MET A 1 54.61 -3.87 1.43
N PHE A 2 54.58 -2.56 1.13
CA PHE A 2 53.37 -1.71 1.18
C PHE A 2 52.68 -1.46 -0.18
N LEU A 3 53.19 -2.04 -1.28
CA LEU A 3 52.63 -1.85 -2.63
C LEU A 3 51.91 -3.08 -3.20
N HIS A 4 51.93 -4.23 -2.52
CA HIS A 4 51.24 -5.44 -2.96
C HIS A 4 49.87 -5.64 -2.29
N SER A 5 49.55 -4.89 -1.23
CA SER A 5 48.24 -4.97 -0.55
C SER A 5 47.17 -4.04 -1.15
N ILE A 6 47.56 -3.09 -2.01
CA ILE A 6 46.62 -2.16 -2.67
C ILE A 6 46.14 -2.71 -4.02
N LEU A 7 46.92 -3.57 -4.69
CA LEU A 7 46.49 -4.23 -5.94
C LEU A 7 45.61 -5.47 -5.72
N ALA A 8 45.59 -6.06 -4.51
CA ALA A 8 44.72 -7.19 -4.19
C ALA A 8 43.30 -6.77 -3.73
N PHE A 9 43.09 -5.49 -3.38
CA PHE A 9 41.77 -4.94 -3.00
C PHE A 9 41.01 -4.29 -4.17
N MET A 10 41.66 -4.12 -5.33
CA MET A 10 41.05 -3.56 -6.56
C MET A 10 40.77 -4.62 -7.65
N ALA A 11 40.94 -5.91 -7.37
CA ALA A 11 40.80 -6.99 -8.36
C ALA A 11 39.59 -7.91 -8.11
N GLY A 12 38.62 -7.50 -7.30
CA GLY A 12 37.44 -8.32 -6.93
C GLY A 12 36.08 -7.64 -7.10
N LEU A 13 36.01 -6.44 -7.69
CA LEU A 13 34.73 -5.82 -8.07
C LEU A 13 34.59 -5.93 -9.59
N GLN A 14 34.34 -7.14 -10.07
CA GLN A 14 33.46 -7.25 -11.23
C GLN A 14 32.10 -6.76 -10.73
N LEU A 15 31.77 -5.49 -11.00
CA LEU A 15 30.38 -5.05 -11.01
C LEU A 15 29.67 -6.02 -11.96
N ALA A 16 28.95 -6.99 -11.40
CA ALA A 16 28.05 -7.81 -12.18
C ALA A 16 27.14 -6.82 -12.92
N ALA A 17 27.11 -6.91 -14.26
CA ALA A 17 26.21 -6.07 -15.04
C ALA A 17 24.78 -6.30 -14.52
N GLY A 18 24.07 -5.22 -14.16
CA GLY A 18 22.71 -5.31 -13.61
C GLY A 18 21.82 -6.23 -14.46
N LYS A 19 21.21 -7.23 -13.83
CA LYS A 19 20.23 -8.13 -14.46
C LYS A 19 18.90 -7.38 -14.60
N VAL A 20 18.32 -7.45 -15.80
CA VAL A 20 16.93 -7.02 -16.03
C VAL A 20 16.05 -8.25 -15.89
N TYR A 21 14.98 -8.13 -15.12
CA TYR A 21 14.03 -9.22 -14.83
C TYR A 21 12.75 -8.98 -15.59
N ASP A 22 12.18 -10.05 -16.15
CA ASP A 22 10.80 -10.01 -16.63
C ASP A 22 9.86 -9.96 -15.41
N THR A 23 8.77 -9.20 -15.53
CA THR A 23 7.70 -9.22 -14.53
C THR A 23 6.59 -10.16 -14.99
N ARG A 24 5.65 -10.51 -14.10
CA ARG A 24 4.46 -11.26 -14.50
C ARG A 24 3.58 -10.53 -15.52
N PHE A 25 3.72 -9.21 -15.64
CA PHE A 25 3.06 -8.43 -16.67
C PHE A 25 3.85 -8.53 -17.96
N LYS A 26 3.32 -9.28 -18.93
CA LYS A 26 3.94 -9.49 -20.24
C LYS A 26 4.44 -8.17 -20.83
N GLY A 27 5.66 -8.13 -21.34
CA GLY A 27 6.23 -6.92 -21.97
C GLY A 27 6.68 -5.82 -21.00
N THR A 28 6.57 -6.07 -19.69
CA THR A 28 7.08 -5.19 -18.61
C THR A 28 8.28 -5.85 -17.92
N THR A 29 9.36 -5.07 -17.76
CA THR A 29 10.64 -5.51 -17.19
C THR A 29 11.10 -4.58 -16.06
N TRP A 30 11.88 -5.13 -15.13
CA TRP A 30 12.49 -4.44 -14.00
C TRP A 30 14.02 -4.40 -14.11
N ASP A 31 14.62 -3.20 -14.12
CA ASP A 31 16.06 -2.99 -13.92
C ASP A 31 16.29 -2.70 -12.43
N ASP A 32 16.72 -3.73 -11.69
CA ASP A 32 16.90 -3.70 -10.23
C ASP A 32 17.99 -2.73 -9.76
N GLU A 33 19.07 -2.60 -10.54
CA GLU A 33 20.16 -1.69 -10.18
C GLU A 33 19.73 -0.22 -10.32
N LYS A 34 19.01 0.09 -11.40
CA LYS A 34 18.60 1.46 -11.72
C LYS A 34 17.24 1.85 -11.17
N TRP A 35 16.45 0.90 -10.69
CA TRP A 35 15.05 1.04 -10.32
C TRP A 35 14.18 1.58 -11.46
N ILE A 36 14.22 0.88 -12.60
CA ILE A 36 13.44 1.25 -13.78
C ILE A 36 12.43 0.15 -14.10
N LEU A 37 11.14 0.50 -14.06
CA LEU A 37 10.08 -0.27 -14.70
C LEU A 37 9.96 0.19 -16.15
N LYS A 38 10.02 -0.74 -17.10
CA LYS A 38 9.89 -0.46 -18.53
C LYS A 38 8.84 -1.37 -19.14
N THR A 39 7.92 -0.81 -19.92
CA THR A 39 6.93 -1.56 -20.69
C THR A 39 7.07 -1.31 -22.19
N THR A 40 6.74 -2.33 -22.99
CA THR A 40 6.60 -2.25 -24.45
C THR A 40 5.15 -2.40 -24.90
N ASN A 41 4.21 -2.54 -23.97
CA ASN A 41 2.78 -2.59 -24.28
C ASN A 41 2.19 -1.19 -24.25
N LEU A 42 1.59 -0.79 -25.36
CA LEU A 42 0.76 0.40 -25.45
C LEU A 42 -0.69 0.02 -25.15
N ASP A 43 -1.24 0.56 -24.06
CA ASP A 43 -2.61 0.31 -23.61
C ASP A 43 -3.33 1.63 -23.31
N GLN A 44 -3.86 2.27 -24.35
CA GLN A 44 -4.50 3.58 -24.26
C GLN A 44 -5.95 3.47 -23.78
N GLY A 45 -6.43 4.49 -23.08
CA GLY A 45 -7.82 4.60 -22.65
C GLY A 45 -8.20 3.67 -21.51
N HIS A 46 -7.24 3.07 -20.80
CA HIS A 46 -7.50 2.24 -19.62
C HIS A 46 -6.72 2.78 -18.43
N TYR A 47 -7.42 3.03 -17.33
CA TYR A 47 -6.83 3.66 -16.15
C TYR A 47 -5.64 2.90 -15.55
N GLN A 48 -5.56 1.58 -15.73
CA GLN A 48 -4.48 0.74 -15.18
C GLN A 48 -3.12 1.13 -15.77
N SER A 49 -3.08 1.59 -17.02
CA SER A 49 -1.85 1.96 -17.71
C SER A 49 -1.39 3.39 -17.43
N ARG A 50 -2.23 4.21 -16.81
CA ARG A 50 -1.90 5.60 -16.41
C ARG A 50 -0.87 5.62 -15.31
N MET A 51 0.04 6.58 -15.40
CA MET A 51 1.02 6.86 -14.34
C MET A 51 0.62 8.11 -13.55
N SER A 52 0.61 8.01 -12.23
CA SER A 52 0.45 9.18 -11.33
C SER A 52 1.81 9.72 -10.88
N LEU A 53 2.07 11.01 -11.09
CA LEU A 53 3.25 11.73 -10.61
C LEU A 53 2.85 12.87 -9.66
N ALA A 54 3.58 13.01 -8.56
CA ALA A 54 3.38 14.09 -7.59
C ALA A 54 4.68 14.49 -6.88
N ASN A 55 4.63 15.58 -6.11
CA ASN A 55 5.73 16.01 -5.23
C ASN A 55 5.27 16.43 -3.82
N GLY A 56 4.07 16.03 -3.42
CA GLY A 56 3.40 16.41 -2.17
C GLY A 56 2.62 17.72 -2.24
N TYR A 57 2.80 18.51 -3.30
CA TYR A 57 2.06 19.74 -3.52
C TYR A 57 1.29 19.74 -4.84
N MET A 58 1.95 19.51 -5.97
CA MET A 58 1.33 19.32 -7.27
C MET A 58 1.21 17.83 -7.57
N GLY A 59 0.08 17.41 -8.15
CA GLY A 59 -0.12 16.05 -8.63
C GLY A 59 -0.83 16.02 -9.98
N ILE A 60 -0.55 14.96 -10.75
CA ILE A 60 -1.11 14.71 -12.07
C ILE A 60 -1.03 13.22 -12.39
N ASN A 61 -1.98 12.69 -13.15
CA ASN A 61 -1.79 11.44 -13.88
C ASN A 61 -1.81 11.66 -15.40
N VAL A 62 -1.19 10.74 -16.13
CA VAL A 62 -0.92 10.88 -17.57
C VAL A 62 -1.21 9.60 -18.34
N ALA A 63 -1.55 9.75 -19.61
CA ALA A 63 -1.87 8.66 -20.54
C ALA A 63 -0.71 7.67 -20.76
N ALA A 64 -1.02 6.47 -21.23
CA ALA A 64 -0.01 5.46 -21.57
C ALA A 64 0.94 5.91 -22.71
N VAL A 65 0.44 6.70 -23.67
CA VAL A 65 1.20 7.11 -24.87
C VAL A 65 1.99 8.41 -24.69
N GLY A 66 1.83 9.12 -23.58
CA GLY A 66 2.54 10.38 -23.38
C GLY A 66 1.96 11.26 -22.25
N PRO A 67 2.45 12.49 -22.10
CA PRO A 67 2.10 13.40 -21.01
C PRO A 67 0.72 14.07 -21.21
N PHE A 68 -0.27 13.33 -21.73
CA PHE A 68 -1.55 13.86 -22.21
C PHE A 68 -2.68 13.61 -21.22
N PHE A 69 -3.72 14.45 -21.34
CA PHE A 69 -5.03 14.22 -20.73
C PHE A 69 -5.72 13.05 -21.47
N GLU A 70 -6.34 12.15 -20.72
CA GLU A 70 -7.02 10.97 -21.25
C GLU A 70 -8.35 10.73 -20.52
N VAL A 71 -9.33 10.22 -21.25
CA VAL A 71 -10.60 9.72 -20.73
C VAL A 71 -10.63 8.22 -20.99
N ASP A 72 -11.16 7.44 -20.05
CA ASP A 72 -11.26 5.99 -20.25
C ASP A 72 -12.17 5.63 -21.42
N THR A 73 -11.80 4.58 -22.16
CA THR A 73 -12.62 3.96 -23.18
C THR A 73 -13.55 2.96 -22.51
N PRO A 74 -14.87 3.02 -22.72
CA PRO A 74 -15.79 2.08 -22.10
C PRO A 74 -15.57 0.63 -22.51
N VAL A 75 -15.43 -0.23 -21.50
CA VAL A 75 -15.48 -1.69 -21.60
C VAL A 75 -16.69 -2.17 -20.80
N ASP A 76 -17.71 -2.72 -21.46
CA ASP A 76 -18.92 -3.24 -20.80
C ASP A 76 -19.65 -2.26 -19.83
N GLY A 77 -19.54 -0.95 -20.07
CA GLY A 77 -20.12 0.11 -19.22
C GLY A 77 -19.11 0.87 -18.35
N ASP A 78 -17.82 0.52 -18.43
CA ASP A 78 -16.70 1.09 -17.67
C ASP A 78 -16.38 2.54 -18.03
N MET A 79 -16.94 3.51 -17.30
CA MET A 79 -16.46 4.89 -17.35
C MET A 79 -16.78 5.70 -16.09
N ILE A 80 -17.28 5.06 -15.02
CA ILE A 80 -17.77 5.76 -13.82
C ILE A 80 -16.90 5.40 -12.62
N GLY A 81 -16.31 6.40 -11.97
CA GLY A 81 -15.55 6.23 -10.73
C GLY A 81 -16.39 5.72 -9.57
N GLY A 82 -15.72 5.28 -8.50
CA GLY A 82 -16.37 4.77 -7.30
C GLY A 82 -17.06 5.83 -6.44
N TRP A 83 -17.55 5.37 -5.29
CA TRP A 83 -18.05 6.23 -4.22
C TRP A 83 -16.96 7.24 -3.79
N PRO A 84 -17.32 8.48 -3.44
CA PRO A 84 -18.67 9.07 -3.37
C PRO A 84 -19.08 9.84 -4.64
N LEU A 85 -18.20 9.86 -5.66
CA LEU A 85 -18.30 10.81 -6.76
C LEU A 85 -19.13 10.32 -7.92
N PHE A 86 -19.02 9.04 -8.29
CA PHE A 86 -19.67 8.47 -9.47
C PHE A 86 -19.52 9.35 -10.73
N ASN A 87 -18.35 9.96 -10.90
CA ASN A 87 -18.02 10.84 -12.01
C ASN A 87 -17.35 10.07 -13.14
N ARG A 88 -17.21 10.72 -14.30
CA ARG A 88 -16.46 10.17 -15.42
C ARG A 88 -15.01 9.87 -15.01
N ARG A 89 -14.53 8.68 -15.31
CA ARG A 89 -13.14 8.30 -15.11
C ARG A 89 -12.24 8.92 -16.18
N GLN A 90 -11.23 9.66 -15.74
CA GLN A 90 -10.34 10.44 -16.58
C GLN A 90 -9.03 10.71 -15.85
N THR A 91 -8.06 11.27 -16.56
CA THR A 91 -6.90 11.86 -15.91
C THR A 91 -7.29 13.04 -15.03
N PHE A 92 -6.62 13.20 -13.90
CA PHE A 92 -6.82 14.19 -12.86
C PHE A 92 -5.49 14.86 -12.52
N ALA A 93 -5.55 16.17 -12.28
CA ALA A 93 -4.44 16.98 -11.80
C ALA A 93 -4.96 17.92 -10.73
N THR A 94 -4.22 18.10 -9.64
CA THR A 94 -4.63 18.94 -8.53
C THR A 94 -3.44 19.58 -7.81
N ILE A 95 -3.77 20.41 -6.82
CA ILE A 95 -2.85 20.96 -5.83
C ILE A 95 -3.35 20.50 -4.45
N ALA A 96 -2.43 20.06 -3.59
CA ALA A 96 -2.76 19.63 -2.23
C ALA A 96 -3.56 20.70 -1.47
N GLY A 97 -4.64 20.29 -0.80
CA GLY A 97 -5.53 21.17 -0.04
C GLY A 97 -6.61 21.90 -0.87
N PHE A 98 -6.59 21.79 -2.20
CA PHE A 98 -7.50 22.53 -3.09
C PHE A 98 -8.86 21.83 -3.22
N TYR A 99 -9.65 21.82 -2.14
CA TYR A 99 -10.99 21.24 -2.09
C TYR A 99 -12.08 22.28 -2.37
N ASP A 100 -13.19 21.86 -2.96
CA ASP A 100 -14.44 22.62 -3.04
C ASP A 100 -15.21 22.69 -1.72
N SER A 101 -16.34 23.38 -1.77
CA SER A 101 -17.36 23.37 -0.72
C SER A 101 -18.72 23.22 -1.38
N GLN A 102 -19.35 22.07 -1.22
CA GLN A 102 -20.64 21.74 -1.83
C GLN A 102 -21.64 21.17 -0.82
N PRO A 103 -22.96 21.38 -1.01
CA PRO A 103 -23.96 20.87 -0.06
C PRO A 103 -24.00 19.34 0.03
N THR A 104 -23.80 18.64 -1.09
CA THR A 104 -23.92 17.18 -1.19
C THR A 104 -22.94 16.64 -2.24
N THR A 105 -22.49 15.40 -2.07
CA THR A 105 -21.86 14.54 -3.10
C THR A 105 -22.93 13.73 -3.86
N ASN A 106 -22.54 12.97 -4.89
CA ASN A 106 -23.45 12.07 -5.60
C ASN A 106 -23.78 10.81 -4.78
N GLY A 107 -22.90 10.39 -3.88
CA GLY A 107 -23.12 9.34 -2.90
C GLY A 107 -22.89 9.82 -1.47
N THR A 108 -23.70 9.34 -0.54
CA THR A 108 -23.53 9.58 0.89
C THR A 108 -24.06 8.40 1.70
N ASN A 109 -23.56 8.23 2.91
CA ASN A 109 -23.98 7.15 3.80
C ASN A 109 -24.96 7.65 4.88
N PHE A 110 -24.96 8.96 5.18
CA PHE A 110 -25.70 9.53 6.32
C PHE A 110 -26.42 10.84 5.98
N GLU A 111 -27.42 10.80 5.07
CA GLU A 111 -28.16 11.99 4.60
C GLU A 111 -28.69 12.90 5.72
N TRP A 112 -29.06 12.35 6.87
CA TRP A 112 -29.57 13.13 8.01
C TRP A 112 -28.54 14.12 8.59
N LEU A 113 -27.26 13.93 8.33
CA LEU A 113 -26.18 14.81 8.78
C LEU A 113 -26.00 16.08 7.92
N TYR A 114 -26.68 16.20 6.77
CA TYR A 114 -26.62 17.43 5.95
C TYR A 114 -27.08 18.70 6.69
N GLN A 115 -27.81 18.56 7.80
CA GLN A 115 -28.19 19.68 8.66
C GLN A 115 -26.99 20.30 9.40
N TYR A 116 -25.85 19.61 9.48
CA TYR A 116 -24.65 20.05 10.20
C TYR A 116 -23.54 20.60 9.30
N GLY A 117 -23.70 20.52 7.98
CA GLY A 117 -22.74 21.04 7.01
C GLY A 117 -22.81 20.33 5.67
N GLY A 118 -22.09 20.89 4.69
CA GLY A 118 -21.84 20.26 3.40
C GLY A 118 -20.51 19.50 3.38
N GLU A 119 -20.15 19.03 2.20
CA GLU A 119 -18.90 18.31 1.91
C GLU A 119 -17.85 19.24 1.30
N SER A 120 -16.58 18.82 1.37
CA SER A 120 -15.48 19.44 0.64
C SER A 120 -14.71 18.39 -0.13
N VAL A 121 -14.67 18.46 -1.45
CA VAL A 121 -14.12 17.42 -2.34
C VAL A 121 -12.95 17.98 -3.14
N ILE A 122 -11.87 17.19 -3.30
CA ILE A 122 -10.66 17.65 -3.98
C ILE A 122 -11.00 18.16 -5.40
N SER A 123 -10.58 19.37 -5.73
CA SER A 123 -10.88 20.00 -7.02
C SER A 123 -9.72 19.86 -7.99
N GLY A 124 -10.05 19.78 -9.28
CA GLY A 124 -9.05 19.67 -10.34
C GLY A 124 -8.53 21.02 -10.80
N VAL A 125 -7.28 21.06 -11.26
CA VAL A 125 -6.75 22.16 -12.08
C VAL A 125 -6.65 21.71 -13.54
N PRO A 126 -6.49 22.63 -14.52
CA PRO A 126 -6.27 22.22 -15.90
C PRO A 126 -5.09 21.24 -16.02
N HIS A 127 -5.24 20.20 -16.83
CA HIS A 127 -4.17 19.23 -17.08
C HIS A 127 -3.03 19.95 -17.78
N TRP A 128 -1.88 19.99 -17.12
CA TRP A 128 -0.88 20.98 -17.43
C TRP A 128 0.33 20.43 -18.18
N SER A 129 0.42 19.11 -18.41
CA SER A 129 1.60 18.49 -19.03
C SER A 129 1.51 18.32 -20.55
N GLY A 130 0.34 18.52 -21.16
CA GLY A 130 0.11 18.32 -22.60
C GLY A 130 1.09 19.11 -23.48
N LEU A 131 1.85 18.39 -24.31
CA LEU A 131 2.78 18.94 -25.32
C LEU A 131 2.63 18.14 -26.62
N HIS A 132 1.65 18.53 -27.44
CA HIS A 132 1.19 17.77 -28.60
C HIS A 132 2.00 18.10 -29.85
N VAL A 133 2.02 17.17 -30.81
CA VAL A 133 2.63 17.36 -32.14
C VAL A 133 1.56 17.20 -33.21
N ALA A 134 1.43 18.18 -34.10
CA ALA A 134 0.47 18.15 -35.20
C ALA A 134 1.18 18.18 -36.57
N VAL A 135 0.70 17.32 -37.47
CA VAL A 135 1.15 17.21 -38.87
C VAL A 135 -0.07 17.07 -39.76
N GLY A 136 -0.36 18.10 -40.57
CA GLY A 136 -1.60 18.12 -41.34
C GLY A 136 -2.82 18.10 -40.42
N ASP A 137 -3.69 17.11 -40.61
CA ASP A 137 -4.87 16.88 -39.77
C ASP A 137 -4.60 15.86 -38.63
N ASP A 138 -3.44 15.20 -38.62
CA ASP A 138 -3.07 14.24 -37.59
C ASP A 138 -2.51 14.94 -36.36
N LEU A 139 -2.92 14.47 -35.17
CA LEU A 139 -2.50 14.97 -33.87
C LEU A 139 -1.96 13.83 -33.01
N LEU A 140 -0.79 14.03 -32.42
CA LEU A 140 -0.25 13.16 -31.39
C LEU A 140 -0.80 13.60 -30.02
N ASP A 141 -1.80 12.87 -29.54
CA ASP A 141 -2.44 13.01 -28.23
C ASP A 141 -2.75 11.63 -27.60
N ALA A 142 -3.52 11.60 -26.50
CA ALA A 142 -3.89 10.34 -25.84
C ALA A 142 -4.75 9.41 -26.71
N SER A 143 -5.44 9.94 -27.72
CA SER A 143 -6.34 9.22 -28.62
C SER A 143 -5.70 8.85 -29.96
N VAL A 144 -4.38 9.09 -30.12
CA VAL A 144 -3.65 8.77 -31.35
C VAL A 144 -3.96 7.33 -31.78
N PRO A 145 -4.30 7.08 -33.06
CA PRO A 145 -4.57 5.74 -33.54
C PRO A 145 -3.35 4.83 -33.30
N SER A 146 -3.60 3.66 -32.73
CA SER A 146 -2.51 2.74 -32.34
C SER A 146 -1.72 2.20 -33.54
N ASP A 147 -2.30 2.19 -34.74
CA ASP A 147 -1.62 1.83 -35.98
C ASP A 147 -0.65 2.91 -36.51
N GLN A 148 -0.73 4.13 -35.98
CA GLN A 148 0.26 5.19 -36.22
C GLN A 148 1.46 5.10 -35.27
N ILE A 149 1.43 4.24 -34.25
CA ILE A 149 2.50 4.08 -33.27
C ILE A 149 3.23 2.75 -33.50
N SER A 150 4.56 2.81 -33.53
CA SER A 150 5.43 1.65 -33.63
C SER A 150 6.63 1.78 -32.70
N ASP A 151 7.31 0.66 -32.42
CA ASP A 151 8.49 0.61 -31.55
C ASP A 151 8.27 1.24 -30.16
N PHE A 152 7.06 1.05 -29.61
CA PHE A 152 6.66 1.66 -28.35
C PHE A 152 7.46 1.14 -27.15
N SER A 153 7.88 2.08 -26.31
CA SER A 153 8.51 1.85 -25.03
C SER A 153 8.15 2.99 -24.08
N SER A 154 7.74 2.66 -22.85
CA SER A 154 7.60 3.64 -21.77
C SER A 154 8.32 3.14 -20.53
N ALA A 155 8.89 4.05 -19.74
CA ALA A 155 9.61 3.69 -18.53
C ALA A 155 9.45 4.71 -17.40
N LEU A 156 9.29 4.19 -16.19
CA LEU A 156 9.33 4.92 -14.93
C LEU A 156 10.66 4.63 -14.24
N ASN A 157 11.47 5.66 -14.05
CA ASN A 157 12.66 5.60 -13.23
C ASN A 157 12.31 6.10 -11.82
N ILE A 158 12.12 5.16 -10.90
CA ILE A 158 11.69 5.45 -9.52
C ILE A 158 12.78 6.21 -8.76
N ARG A 159 14.05 5.85 -8.97
CA ARG A 159 15.20 6.52 -8.32
C ARG A 159 15.26 8.02 -8.64
N HIS A 160 14.73 8.42 -9.80
CA HIS A 160 14.76 9.80 -10.29
C HIS A 160 13.39 10.45 -10.38
N GLY A 161 12.30 9.75 -10.04
CA GLY A 161 10.92 10.25 -10.22
C GLY A 161 10.61 10.71 -11.66
N LEU A 162 11.21 10.04 -12.65
CA LEU A 162 11.15 10.43 -14.06
C LEU A 162 10.32 9.45 -14.87
N MET A 163 9.34 9.97 -15.60
CA MET A 163 8.56 9.23 -16.59
C MET A 163 9.08 9.50 -18.00
N THR A 164 9.17 8.45 -18.83
CA THR A 164 9.66 8.55 -20.21
C THR A 164 8.81 7.74 -21.18
N TRP A 165 8.72 8.22 -22.42
CA TRP A 165 8.11 7.51 -23.53
C TRP A 165 9.00 7.63 -24.75
N SER A 166 9.09 6.57 -25.54
CA SER A 166 9.83 6.51 -26.79
C SER A 166 9.08 5.64 -27.79
N TYR A 167 8.84 6.16 -28.98
CA TYR A 167 8.15 5.45 -30.06
C TYR A 167 8.35 6.16 -31.39
N THR A 168 8.04 5.48 -32.49
CA THR A 168 7.92 6.11 -33.81
C THR A 168 6.45 6.39 -34.11
N TRP A 169 6.10 7.66 -34.29
CA TRP A 169 4.79 8.11 -34.75
C TRP A 169 4.81 8.35 -36.27
N THR A 170 3.86 7.76 -36.98
CA THR A 170 3.69 7.92 -38.43
C THR A 170 2.33 8.55 -38.71
N PRO A 171 2.24 9.88 -38.90
CA PRO A 171 0.98 10.52 -39.26
C PRO A 171 0.47 10.04 -40.62
N SER A 172 -0.85 10.03 -40.82
CA SER A 172 -1.51 9.71 -42.10
C SER A 172 -0.99 10.58 -43.25
N SER A 173 -0.65 11.82 -42.93
CA SER A 173 -0.13 12.81 -43.87
C SER A 173 1.30 13.26 -43.50
N GLY A 174 2.28 12.38 -43.59
CA GLY A 174 3.67 12.76 -43.38
C GLY A 174 4.66 11.60 -43.39
N SER A 175 5.87 11.90 -42.90
CA SER A 175 6.95 10.93 -42.75
C SER A 175 7.09 10.55 -41.27
N ALA A 176 7.58 9.35 -40.99
CA ALA A 176 7.76 8.86 -39.64
C ALA A 176 8.67 9.77 -38.80
N ILE A 177 8.26 10.00 -37.55
CA ILE A 177 8.95 10.84 -36.56
C ILE A 177 9.21 9.98 -35.32
N ASP A 178 10.48 9.86 -34.93
CA ASP A 178 10.84 9.27 -33.65
C ASP A 178 10.58 10.30 -32.55
N ILE A 179 9.75 9.92 -31.58
CA ILE A 179 9.27 10.74 -30.47
C ILE A 179 9.91 10.23 -29.18
N GLU A 180 10.46 11.15 -28.39
CA GLU A 180 10.81 10.89 -26.99
C GLU A 180 10.18 11.95 -26.09
N TYR A 181 9.44 11.53 -25.07
CA TYR A 181 8.98 12.38 -23.98
C TYR A 181 9.72 12.07 -22.69
N SER A 182 9.96 13.08 -21.88
CA SER A 182 10.48 12.95 -20.50
C SER A 182 9.76 13.94 -19.60
N MET A 183 9.27 13.50 -18.43
CA MET A 183 8.48 14.33 -17.52
C MET A 183 8.80 14.04 -16.06
N PHE A 184 8.85 15.10 -15.25
CA PHE A 184 8.92 15.00 -13.79
C PHE A 184 8.16 16.15 -13.10
N VAL A 185 7.64 15.87 -11.90
CA VAL A 185 7.10 16.86 -10.95
C VAL A 185 8.19 17.14 -9.91
N HIS A 186 8.67 18.38 -9.80
CA HIS A 186 9.94 18.63 -9.14
C HIS A 186 9.84 18.48 -7.61
N LYS A 187 10.48 17.43 -7.07
CA LYS A 187 10.45 17.05 -5.65
C LYS A 187 10.94 18.09 -4.64
N LEU A 188 11.95 18.91 -4.96
CA LEU A 188 12.49 19.96 -4.06
C LEU A 188 11.72 21.29 -4.18
N ASN A 189 11.76 21.92 -5.36
CA ASN A 189 10.96 23.10 -5.68
C ASN A 189 9.51 22.71 -6.00
N VAL A 190 8.66 22.68 -4.97
CA VAL A 190 7.30 22.11 -5.05
C VAL A 190 6.38 22.75 -6.10
N ASN A 191 6.61 24.00 -6.45
CA ASN A 191 5.82 24.74 -7.44
C ASN A 191 6.24 24.48 -8.91
N GLN A 192 7.21 23.59 -9.17
CA GLN A 192 7.82 23.41 -10.50
C GLN A 192 7.58 22.01 -11.08
N ALA A 193 7.39 21.94 -12.39
CA ALA A 193 7.44 20.69 -13.16
C ALA A 193 7.99 20.96 -14.58
N ALA A 194 8.35 19.90 -15.31
CA ALA A 194 8.83 20.03 -16.69
C ALA A 194 8.47 18.82 -17.55
N VAL A 195 8.26 19.09 -18.85
CA VAL A 195 8.08 18.10 -19.91
C VAL A 195 9.05 18.43 -21.04
N GLN A 196 9.85 17.47 -21.49
CA GLN A 196 10.71 17.61 -22.66
C GLN A 196 10.23 16.65 -23.76
N LEU A 197 10.09 17.20 -24.96
CA LEU A 197 9.81 16.49 -26.20
C LEU A 197 11.06 16.54 -27.08
N LYS A 198 11.49 15.40 -27.57
CA LYS A 198 12.45 15.29 -28.67
C LYS A 198 11.79 14.64 -29.87
N MET A 199 12.11 15.17 -31.04
CA MET A 199 11.58 14.69 -32.32
C MET A 199 12.71 14.51 -33.32
N THR A 200 12.79 13.34 -33.95
CA THR A 200 13.74 13.08 -35.05
C THR A 200 12.98 12.56 -36.26
N ALA A 201 12.90 13.35 -37.32
CA ALA A 201 12.22 12.94 -38.56
C ALA A 201 13.18 12.27 -39.54
N LYS A 202 12.69 11.31 -40.32
CA LYS A 202 13.47 10.67 -41.40
C LYS A 202 13.66 11.57 -42.62
N GLU A 203 12.80 12.55 -42.78
CA GLU A 203 12.79 13.52 -43.89
C GLU A 203 12.58 14.92 -43.34
N ASP A 204 12.89 15.93 -44.16
CA ASP A 204 12.61 17.32 -43.81
C ASP A 204 11.09 17.52 -43.73
N ILE A 205 10.59 17.89 -42.55
CA ILE A 205 9.15 18.06 -42.31
C ILE A 205 8.92 19.22 -41.36
N LYS A 206 7.86 19.99 -41.62
CA LYS A 206 7.40 21.05 -40.73
C LYS A 206 6.27 20.51 -39.87
N VAL A 207 6.42 20.63 -38.56
CA VAL A 207 5.41 20.21 -37.57
C VAL A 207 4.97 21.42 -36.75
N SER A 208 3.82 21.32 -36.10
CA SER A 208 3.37 22.28 -35.09
C SER A 208 3.41 21.64 -33.71
N VAL A 209 4.14 22.22 -32.76
CA VAL A 209 4.14 21.78 -31.36
C VAL A 209 3.18 22.66 -30.57
N ILE A 210 2.28 22.03 -29.82
CA ILE A 210 1.18 22.70 -29.10
C ILE A 210 1.35 22.45 -27.60
N ASP A 211 1.58 23.51 -26.84
CA ASP A 211 1.52 23.52 -25.38
C ASP A 211 0.07 23.78 -24.97
N LEU A 212 -0.55 22.78 -24.33
CA LEU A 212 -1.96 22.80 -23.91
C LEU A 212 -2.08 22.71 -22.38
N HIS A 213 -2.92 23.57 -21.81
CA HIS A 213 -3.59 23.34 -20.54
C HIS A 213 -5.01 22.86 -20.84
N ASP A 214 -5.31 21.60 -20.55
CA ASP A 214 -6.62 21.01 -20.81
C ASP A 214 -7.57 21.26 -19.64
N GLY A 215 -8.58 22.09 -19.86
CA GLY A 215 -9.55 22.48 -18.84
C GLY A 215 -10.54 21.38 -18.46
N ASP A 216 -10.70 20.30 -19.23
CA ASP A 216 -11.62 19.20 -18.88
C ASP A 216 -11.20 18.46 -17.59
N CYS A 217 -9.93 18.58 -17.23
CA CYS A 217 -9.37 18.11 -15.97
C CYS A 217 -9.78 18.96 -14.75
N ALA A 218 -10.17 20.23 -14.97
CA ALA A 218 -10.52 21.18 -13.91
C ALA A 218 -11.93 20.95 -13.33
N VAL A 219 -12.22 19.72 -12.92
CA VAL A 219 -13.49 19.32 -12.32
C VAL A 219 -13.70 19.99 -10.97
N ARG A 220 -14.96 20.30 -10.63
CA ARG A 220 -15.33 20.95 -9.36
C ARG A 220 -14.64 22.31 -9.14
N THR A 221 -14.44 23.05 -10.24
CA THR A 221 -13.94 24.42 -10.20
C THR A 221 -14.72 25.36 -11.10
N ASP A 222 -14.76 26.62 -10.69
CA ASP A 222 -15.16 27.76 -11.49
C ASP A 222 -13.96 28.37 -12.20
N PHE A 223 -14.19 28.83 -13.43
CA PHE A 223 -13.17 29.53 -14.22
C PHE A 223 -12.91 30.94 -13.67
N VAL A 224 -11.63 31.27 -13.41
CA VAL A 224 -11.21 32.59 -12.93
C VAL A 224 -10.65 33.43 -14.08
N GLY A 225 -9.70 32.88 -14.82
CA GLY A 225 -9.02 33.63 -15.88
C GLY A 225 -8.05 32.78 -16.69
N LYS A 226 -7.59 33.32 -17.82
CA LYS A 226 -6.51 32.75 -18.63
C LYS A 226 -5.84 33.83 -19.45
N GLY A 227 -4.59 33.59 -19.88
CA GLY A 227 -3.89 34.55 -20.73
C GLY A 227 -2.78 33.93 -21.57
N PHE A 228 -2.64 34.45 -22.79
CA PHE A 228 -1.48 34.26 -23.67
C PHE A 228 -0.64 35.54 -23.60
N MET A 229 0.66 35.43 -23.36
CA MET A 229 1.56 36.58 -23.32
C MET A 229 2.20 36.78 -24.68
N ASP A 230 2.03 37.95 -25.31
CA ASP A 230 2.57 38.22 -26.65
C ASP A 230 4.11 38.33 -26.64
N ASP A 231 4.68 38.89 -25.57
CA ASP A 231 6.12 39.17 -25.49
C ASP A 231 6.96 38.03 -24.88
N MET A 232 6.31 36.98 -24.35
CA MET A 232 6.97 35.85 -23.70
C MET A 232 6.29 34.54 -24.09
N PRO A 233 7.01 33.40 -24.21
CA PRO A 233 6.42 32.13 -24.64
C PRO A 233 5.57 31.46 -23.55
N VAL A 234 4.68 32.23 -22.92
CA VAL A 234 3.98 31.90 -21.68
C VAL A 234 2.48 31.92 -21.91
N ILE A 235 1.82 30.87 -21.41
CA ILE A 235 0.37 30.83 -21.21
C ILE A 235 0.06 30.56 -19.73
N TRP A 236 -1.14 30.93 -19.30
CA TRP A 236 -1.62 30.61 -17.97
C TRP A 236 -3.13 30.44 -17.92
N SER A 237 -3.58 29.66 -16.94
CA SER A 237 -4.99 29.46 -16.62
C SER A 237 -5.17 29.46 -15.10
N ALA A 238 -6.30 29.98 -14.63
CA ALA A 238 -6.65 30.07 -13.23
C ALA A 238 -8.08 29.58 -12.99
N VAL A 239 -8.24 28.86 -11.88
CA VAL A 239 -9.52 28.29 -11.45
C VAL A 239 -9.73 28.51 -9.96
N SER A 240 -10.98 28.45 -9.53
CA SER A 240 -11.40 28.57 -8.14
C SER A 240 -12.22 27.34 -7.78
N PRO A 241 -12.03 26.70 -6.61
CA PRO A 241 -12.83 25.55 -6.25
C PRO A 241 -14.28 25.98 -5.99
N ASN A 242 -15.25 25.15 -6.40
CA ASN A 242 -16.67 25.49 -6.31
C ASN A 242 -17.04 25.92 -4.87
N GLY A 243 -17.82 27.00 -4.74
CA GLY A 243 -18.27 27.51 -3.44
C GLY A 243 -17.20 28.28 -2.63
N LEU A 244 -15.98 28.46 -3.16
CA LEU A 244 -14.87 29.15 -2.50
C LEU A 244 -14.20 30.16 -3.43
N SER A 245 -14.94 31.19 -3.85
CA SER A 245 -14.51 32.17 -4.86
C SER A 245 -13.26 32.98 -4.52
N ASP A 246 -12.84 33.02 -3.26
CA ASP A 246 -11.62 33.71 -2.81
C ASP A 246 -10.38 32.82 -2.86
N ILE A 247 -10.57 31.52 -3.12
CA ILE A 247 -9.50 30.54 -3.27
C ILE A 247 -9.20 30.38 -4.75
N HIS A 248 -7.94 30.60 -5.14
CA HIS A 248 -7.50 30.54 -6.54
C HIS A 248 -6.29 29.64 -6.69
N ALA A 249 -6.26 28.86 -7.76
CA ALA A 249 -5.08 28.15 -8.25
C ALA A 249 -4.67 28.72 -9.62
N TYR A 250 -3.37 28.94 -9.80
CA TYR A 250 -2.77 29.40 -11.04
C TYR A 250 -1.79 28.36 -11.58
N ILE A 251 -1.94 28.05 -12.86
CA ILE A 251 -1.00 27.21 -13.62
C ILE A 251 -0.44 28.04 -14.77
N TYR A 252 0.88 28.16 -14.78
CA TYR A 252 1.67 28.84 -15.80
C TYR A 252 2.54 27.82 -16.54
N SER A 253 2.69 27.97 -17.85
CA SER A 253 3.68 27.20 -18.63
C SER A 253 4.47 28.09 -19.59
N ALA A 254 5.71 27.70 -19.86
CA ALA A 254 6.56 28.31 -20.87
C ALA A 254 7.11 27.26 -21.83
N MET A 255 6.99 27.50 -23.14
CA MET A 255 7.49 26.61 -24.18
C MET A 255 8.77 27.16 -24.81
N ILE A 256 9.88 26.44 -24.64
CA ILE A 256 11.19 26.83 -25.14
C ILE A 256 11.74 25.73 -26.04
N GLY A 257 12.00 26.08 -27.30
CA GLY A 257 12.59 25.18 -28.29
C GLY A 257 14.02 25.56 -28.66
N ASP A 258 14.71 24.64 -29.33
CA ASP A 258 16.01 24.90 -29.95
C ASP A 258 15.91 25.70 -31.27
N ASP A 259 17.03 25.82 -31.99
CA ASP A 259 17.13 26.59 -33.25
C ASP A 259 16.19 26.10 -34.37
N SER A 260 15.62 24.90 -34.25
CA SER A 260 14.61 24.39 -35.22
C SER A 260 13.22 25.00 -35.01
N CYS A 261 12.98 25.61 -33.85
CA CYS A 261 11.71 26.23 -33.49
C CYS A 261 11.64 27.67 -34.00
N ASP A 262 10.66 27.94 -34.86
CA ASP A 262 10.41 29.29 -35.37
C ASP A 262 9.61 30.08 -34.32
N SER A 263 10.31 30.69 -33.38
CA SER A 263 9.68 31.50 -32.31
C SER A 263 8.81 32.64 -32.84
N SER A 264 9.05 33.13 -34.07
CA SER A 264 8.23 34.16 -34.71
C SER A 264 6.87 33.63 -35.20
N SER A 265 6.73 32.31 -35.33
CA SER A 265 5.46 31.65 -35.65
C SER A 265 4.57 31.39 -34.44
N ARG A 266 5.02 31.75 -33.23
CA ARG A 266 4.26 31.49 -32.00
C ARG A 266 2.91 32.20 -32.05
N THR A 267 1.84 31.46 -31.80
CA THR A 267 0.48 32.00 -31.75
C THR A 267 -0.31 31.38 -30.62
N GLN A 268 -1.36 32.07 -30.18
CA GLN A 268 -2.40 31.44 -29.38
C GLN A 268 -3.14 30.42 -30.23
N TYR A 269 -3.15 29.17 -29.79
CA TYR A 269 -3.81 28.07 -30.50
C TYR A 269 -5.28 28.01 -30.05
N THR A 270 -6.21 28.00 -31.02
CA THR A 270 -7.64 28.23 -30.77
C THR A 270 -8.56 27.16 -31.35
N ASP A 271 -8.01 26.11 -31.97
CA ASP A 271 -8.82 25.03 -32.53
C ASP A 271 -9.57 24.27 -31.43
N LYS A 272 -10.90 24.38 -31.46
CA LYS A 272 -11.82 23.80 -30.50
C LYS A 272 -11.92 22.28 -30.56
N SER A 273 -11.49 21.67 -31.67
CA SER A 273 -11.40 20.20 -31.77
C SER A 273 -10.27 19.63 -30.90
N VAL A 274 -9.25 20.43 -30.61
CA VAL A 274 -8.07 20.02 -29.83
C VAL A 274 -8.13 20.56 -28.40
N ILE A 275 -8.41 21.85 -28.20
CA ILE A 275 -8.36 22.47 -26.85
C ILE A 275 -9.62 22.22 -26.01
N GLY A 276 -10.64 21.60 -26.61
CA GLY A 276 -11.93 21.36 -25.98
C GLY A 276 -12.79 22.62 -25.77
N GLN A 277 -13.89 22.44 -25.02
CA GLN A 277 -14.89 23.49 -24.79
C GLN A 277 -14.75 24.18 -23.43
N ASN A 278 -13.97 23.62 -22.50
CA ASN A 278 -13.81 24.20 -21.17
C ASN A 278 -13.22 25.63 -21.25
N LYS A 279 -13.74 26.53 -20.39
CA LYS A 279 -13.29 27.93 -20.34
C LYS A 279 -11.86 28.05 -19.83
N SER A 280 -11.42 27.15 -18.96
CA SER A 280 -10.06 27.12 -18.41
C SER A 280 -9.03 26.55 -19.40
N SER A 281 -9.45 25.95 -20.52
CA SER A 281 -8.52 25.50 -21.55
C SER A 281 -7.80 26.67 -22.23
N ILE A 282 -6.49 26.56 -22.41
CA ILE A 282 -5.65 27.50 -23.15
C ILE A 282 -4.49 26.78 -23.80
N ALA A 283 -4.10 27.23 -25.00
CA ALA A 283 -2.96 26.67 -25.70
C ALA A 283 -2.17 27.73 -26.48
N GLN A 284 -0.89 27.44 -26.70
CA GLN A 284 -0.02 28.13 -27.64
C GLN A 284 0.62 27.12 -28.58
N ALA A 285 0.92 27.53 -29.80
CA ALA A 285 1.56 26.69 -30.80
C ALA A 285 2.76 27.39 -31.43
N VAL A 286 3.80 26.62 -31.77
CA VAL A 286 4.98 27.07 -32.51
C VAL A 286 5.29 26.09 -33.63
N ALA A 287 5.69 26.59 -34.79
CA ALA A 287 6.18 25.76 -35.86
C ALA A 287 7.61 25.30 -35.58
N VAL A 288 7.89 24.03 -35.88
CA VAL A 288 9.21 23.41 -35.74
C VAL A 288 9.59 22.79 -37.08
N ASN A 289 10.76 23.16 -37.59
CA ASN A 289 11.28 22.65 -38.86
C ASN A 289 12.26 21.50 -38.58
N LEU A 290 11.76 20.26 -38.66
CA LEU A 290 12.58 19.07 -38.48
C LEU A 290 13.42 18.84 -39.74
N SER A 291 14.74 18.69 -39.56
CA SER A 291 15.65 18.28 -40.63
C SER A 291 15.91 16.79 -40.54
N ALA A 292 15.99 16.12 -41.68
CA ALA A 292 16.21 14.68 -41.77
C ALA A 292 17.39 14.21 -40.89
N GLY A 293 17.12 13.29 -39.97
CA GLY A 293 18.10 12.66 -39.08
C GLY A 293 18.66 13.58 -37.98
N LYS A 294 18.14 14.80 -37.81
CA LYS A 294 18.51 15.69 -36.70
C LYS A 294 17.40 15.75 -35.66
N THR A 295 17.77 15.58 -34.39
CA THR A 295 16.86 15.70 -33.26
C THR A 295 16.59 17.17 -32.93
N SER A 296 15.31 17.54 -32.91
CA SER A 296 14.81 18.79 -32.35
C SER A 296 14.35 18.58 -30.90
N THR A 297 14.57 19.56 -30.03
CA THR A 297 14.12 19.53 -28.63
C THR A 297 13.22 20.72 -28.32
N VAL A 298 12.06 20.43 -27.71
CA VAL A 298 11.15 21.43 -27.12
C VAL A 298 10.93 21.08 -25.66
N THR A 299 11.11 22.05 -24.77
CA THR A 299 10.86 21.88 -23.33
C THR A 299 9.76 22.81 -22.87
N LYS A 300 8.77 22.25 -22.18
CA LYS A 300 7.71 22.93 -21.47
C LYS A 300 8.06 22.97 -19.98
N TYR A 301 8.22 24.16 -19.42
CA TYR A 301 8.39 24.37 -17.98
C TYR A 301 7.04 24.77 -17.40
N ILE A 302 6.76 24.37 -16.16
CA ILE A 302 5.49 24.62 -15.48
C ILE A 302 5.74 25.27 -14.12
N GLY A 303 4.91 26.24 -13.77
CA GLY A 303 4.80 26.85 -12.45
C GLY A 303 3.37 26.77 -11.94
N GLY A 304 3.15 26.22 -10.74
CA GLY A 304 1.82 26.07 -10.16
C GLY A 304 1.77 26.53 -8.70
N ALA A 305 0.71 27.24 -8.31
CA ALA A 305 0.46 27.62 -6.92
C ALA A 305 -1.02 27.88 -6.64
N SER A 306 -1.44 27.72 -5.39
CA SER A 306 -2.78 28.04 -4.88
C SER A 306 -2.73 28.93 -3.64
N SER A 307 -3.80 29.67 -3.43
CA SER A 307 -3.98 30.55 -2.27
C SER A 307 -4.07 29.79 -0.94
N ASP A 308 -4.26 28.47 -0.97
CA ASP A 308 -4.25 27.65 0.24
C ASP A 308 -2.85 27.56 0.85
N ALA A 309 -1.80 27.53 0.02
CA ALA A 309 -0.42 27.48 0.50
C ALA A 309 0.32 28.82 0.37
N PHE A 310 -0.03 29.67 -0.60
CA PHE A 310 0.73 30.89 -0.91
C PHE A 310 -0.18 32.12 -0.93
N ASP A 311 0.18 33.19 -0.22
CA ASP A 311 -0.68 34.38 -0.11
C ASP A 311 -0.88 35.11 -1.47
N ASP A 312 0.11 35.06 -2.36
CA ASP A 312 0.01 35.51 -3.76
C ASP A 312 0.34 34.34 -4.71
N PRO A 313 -0.65 33.48 -5.01
CA PRO A 313 -0.40 32.30 -5.84
C PRO A 313 -0.10 32.67 -7.29
N GLN A 314 -0.59 33.80 -7.80
CA GLN A 314 -0.33 34.22 -9.17
C GLN A 314 1.15 34.56 -9.36
N SER A 315 1.70 35.42 -8.48
CA SER A 315 3.11 35.78 -8.54
C SER A 315 4.01 34.59 -8.24
N THR A 316 3.61 33.72 -7.30
CA THR A 316 4.36 32.50 -6.94
C THR A 316 4.48 31.55 -8.13
N ALA A 317 3.36 31.23 -8.80
CA ALA A 317 3.35 30.34 -9.97
C ALA A 317 4.18 30.91 -11.13
N MET A 318 4.05 32.22 -11.41
CA MET A 318 4.84 32.89 -12.45
C MET A 318 6.34 32.89 -12.11
N ALA A 319 6.72 33.20 -10.86
CA ALA A 319 8.10 33.18 -10.42
C ALA A 319 8.72 31.77 -10.50
N ALA A 320 7.96 30.75 -10.10
CA ALA A 320 8.37 29.34 -10.22
C ALA A 320 8.63 28.95 -11.68
N LEU A 321 7.73 29.34 -12.59
CA LEU A 321 7.92 29.11 -14.03
C LEU A 321 9.18 29.80 -14.57
N LEU A 322 9.36 31.08 -14.25
CA LEU A 322 10.53 31.85 -14.71
C LEU A 322 11.83 31.27 -14.15
N ALA A 323 11.84 30.86 -12.88
CA ALA A 323 12.99 30.21 -12.28
C ALA A 323 13.34 28.87 -12.96
N ALA A 324 12.34 28.02 -13.22
CA ALA A 324 12.52 26.74 -13.91
C ALA A 324 13.06 26.93 -15.33
N SER A 325 12.46 27.84 -16.10
CA SER A 325 12.87 28.11 -17.49
C SER A 325 14.25 28.78 -17.59
N ASN A 326 14.60 29.67 -16.66
CA ASN A 326 15.95 30.26 -16.58
C ASN A 326 17.03 29.24 -16.17
N ALA A 327 16.70 28.29 -15.30
CA ALA A 327 17.62 27.23 -14.90
C ALA A 327 17.89 26.24 -16.05
N GLY A 328 16.84 25.92 -16.82
CA GLY A 328 16.87 24.97 -17.92
C GLY A 328 16.82 23.51 -17.45
N TRP A 329 16.45 22.61 -18.37
CA TRP A 329 16.21 21.19 -18.12
C TRP A 329 17.30 20.50 -17.30
N ASN A 330 18.57 20.62 -17.71
CA ASN A 330 19.66 19.87 -17.07
C ASN A 330 19.85 20.20 -15.59
N LYS A 331 19.76 21.48 -15.21
CA LYS A 331 19.91 21.89 -13.81
C LYS A 331 18.69 21.48 -12.98
N LEU A 332 17.50 21.68 -13.55
CA LEU A 332 16.24 21.35 -12.90
C LEU A 332 16.10 19.84 -12.66
N TYR A 333 16.44 19.03 -13.67
CA TYR A 333 16.46 17.57 -13.56
C TYR A 333 17.51 17.09 -12.54
N ALA A 334 18.71 17.68 -12.53
CA ALA A 334 19.74 17.31 -11.57
C ALA A 334 19.32 17.60 -10.12
N SER A 335 18.74 18.78 -9.82
CA SER A 335 18.23 19.08 -8.47
C SER A 335 17.08 18.17 -8.07
N HIS A 336 16.20 17.83 -9.01
CA HIS A 336 15.13 16.86 -8.80
C HIS A 336 15.66 15.48 -8.41
N CYS A 337 16.58 14.93 -9.21
CA CYS A 337 17.19 13.63 -8.96
C CYS A 337 17.92 13.60 -7.63
N ASN A 338 18.68 14.64 -7.32
CA ASN A 338 19.41 14.73 -6.06
C ASN A 338 18.47 14.72 -4.85
N GLU A 339 17.28 15.33 -4.97
CA GLU A 339 16.29 15.29 -3.90
C GLU A 339 15.71 13.89 -3.73
N TRP A 340 15.25 13.26 -4.82
CA TRP A 340 14.76 11.89 -4.77
C TRP A 340 15.80 10.91 -4.22
N GLN A 341 17.06 11.01 -4.63
CA GLN A 341 18.15 10.16 -4.13
C GLN A 341 18.47 10.41 -2.66
N SER A 342 18.19 11.61 -2.13
CA SER A 342 18.37 11.91 -0.71
C SER A 342 17.25 11.34 0.16
N ILE A 343 16.07 11.09 -0.42
CA ILE A 343 14.91 10.48 0.25
C ILE A 343 14.95 8.96 0.06
N MET A 344 15.06 8.50 -1.19
CA MET A 344 15.08 7.10 -1.58
C MET A 344 16.49 6.68 -2.00
N SER A 345 17.20 6.06 -1.06
CA SER A 345 18.50 5.44 -1.27
C SER A 345 18.37 3.92 -1.11
N THR A 346 19.40 3.16 -1.48
CA THR A 346 19.39 1.69 -1.30
C THR A 346 19.28 1.27 0.17
N GLU A 347 19.57 2.18 1.11
CA GLU A 347 19.44 1.92 2.55
C GLU A 347 18.04 2.22 3.08
N THR A 348 17.13 2.80 2.27
CA THR A 348 15.77 3.15 2.69
C THR A 348 14.69 2.24 2.10
N VAL A 349 15.09 1.20 1.36
CA VAL A 349 14.19 0.15 0.83
C VAL A 349 14.71 -1.22 1.23
N ASP A 350 13.82 -2.21 1.31
CA ASP A 350 14.21 -3.60 1.62
C ASP A 350 14.90 -4.25 0.40
N ASP A 351 15.92 -5.06 0.64
CA ASP A 351 16.78 -5.67 -0.37
C ASP A 351 16.86 -7.19 -0.20
N TYR A 352 16.35 -7.88 -1.22
CA TYR A 352 16.20 -9.35 -1.29
C TYR A 352 17.36 -10.03 -2.03
N ARG A 353 18.40 -9.29 -2.42
CA ARG A 353 19.53 -9.86 -3.18
C ARG A 353 20.32 -10.84 -2.33
N ASP A 354 20.81 -11.87 -3.01
CA ASP A 354 21.82 -12.75 -2.43
C ASP A 354 23.14 -11.97 -2.27
N PRO A 355 23.69 -11.86 -1.05
CA PRO A 355 24.90 -11.08 -0.79
C PRO A 355 26.14 -11.60 -1.52
N ASP A 356 26.18 -12.89 -1.89
CA ASP A 356 27.33 -13.47 -2.59
C ASP A 356 27.32 -13.13 -4.09
N SER A 357 26.15 -13.20 -4.73
CA SER A 357 26.00 -12.90 -6.16
C SER A 357 25.69 -11.43 -6.47
N GLY A 358 25.11 -10.70 -5.52
CA GLY A 358 24.59 -9.35 -5.71
C GLY A 358 23.37 -9.27 -6.62
N LEU A 359 22.68 -10.40 -6.85
CA LEU A 359 21.51 -10.52 -7.72
C LEU A 359 20.30 -11.00 -6.93
N LEU A 360 19.10 -10.72 -7.44
CA LEU A 360 17.87 -11.32 -6.92
C LEU A 360 17.85 -12.83 -7.25
N PRO A 361 17.28 -13.66 -6.36
CA PRO A 361 17.00 -15.06 -6.66
C PRO A 361 16.18 -15.21 -7.96
N ASP A 362 16.34 -16.34 -8.64
CA ASP A 362 15.54 -16.71 -9.82
C ASP A 362 14.16 -17.24 -9.38
N ASP A 363 13.40 -16.39 -8.71
CA ASP A 363 12.05 -16.63 -8.18
C ASP A 363 11.18 -15.40 -8.45
N ASP A 364 10.16 -15.56 -9.29
CA ASP A 364 9.28 -14.47 -9.73
C ASP A 364 8.59 -13.78 -8.55
N ASN A 365 8.29 -14.50 -7.47
CA ASN A 365 7.66 -13.91 -6.28
C ASN A 365 8.65 -13.00 -5.56
N ILE A 366 9.92 -13.42 -5.42
CA ILE A 366 10.96 -12.60 -4.79
C ILE A 366 11.27 -11.36 -5.65
N VAL A 367 11.27 -11.51 -6.98
CA VAL A 367 11.43 -10.38 -7.89
C VAL A 367 10.29 -9.36 -7.71
N GLU A 368 9.04 -9.82 -7.63
CA GLU A 368 7.89 -8.93 -7.39
C GLU A 368 7.93 -8.26 -6.01
N LEU A 369 8.34 -8.97 -4.96
CA LEU A 369 8.57 -8.38 -3.63
C LEU A 369 9.68 -7.32 -3.66
N ALA A 370 10.77 -7.54 -4.39
CA ALA A 370 11.84 -6.55 -4.55
C ALA A 370 11.36 -5.30 -5.31
N ILE A 371 10.49 -5.47 -6.32
CA ILE A 371 9.87 -4.33 -7.02
C ILE A 371 8.98 -3.54 -6.06
N THR A 372 8.07 -4.22 -5.35
CA THR A 372 7.12 -3.55 -4.44
C THR A 372 7.79 -2.91 -3.21
N ALA A 373 8.92 -3.44 -2.75
CA ALA A 373 9.77 -2.82 -1.73
C ALA A 373 10.27 -1.42 -2.16
N VAL A 374 10.39 -1.17 -3.47
CA VAL A 374 10.77 0.13 -4.04
C VAL A 374 9.55 0.96 -4.46
N THR A 375 8.56 0.37 -5.13
CA THR A 375 7.43 1.13 -5.69
C THR A 375 6.43 1.59 -4.63
N ASN A 376 6.14 0.76 -3.61
CA ASN A 376 5.19 1.11 -2.56
C ASN A 376 5.60 2.40 -1.80
N PRO A 377 6.83 2.52 -1.25
CA PRO A 377 7.23 3.76 -0.61
C PRO A 377 7.33 4.91 -1.60
N PHE A 378 7.75 4.71 -2.86
CA PHE A 378 7.77 5.77 -3.87
C PHE A 378 6.39 6.39 -4.09
N HIS A 379 5.36 5.55 -4.30
CA HIS A 379 4.00 6.02 -4.55
C HIS A 379 3.41 6.77 -3.35
N MET A 380 3.76 6.42 -2.11
CA MET A 380 3.36 7.18 -0.93
C MET A 380 4.17 8.48 -0.78
N LEU A 381 5.50 8.41 -0.89
CA LEU A 381 6.41 9.55 -0.69
C LEU A 381 6.22 10.66 -1.72
N GLN A 382 5.78 10.36 -2.94
CA GLN A 382 5.45 11.42 -3.90
C GLN A 382 4.25 12.28 -3.47
N ASN A 383 3.49 11.86 -2.47
CA ASN A 383 2.37 12.62 -1.89
C ASN A 383 2.73 13.39 -0.61
N THR A 384 4.03 13.44 -0.24
CA THR A 384 4.51 14.21 0.92
C THR A 384 5.54 15.27 0.51
N VAL A 385 5.70 16.31 1.34
CA VAL A 385 6.67 17.38 1.15
C VAL A 385 7.78 17.22 2.19
N GLY A 386 9.03 17.09 1.74
CA GLY A 386 10.17 16.94 2.65
C GLY A 386 10.63 18.26 3.27
N ALA A 387 11.32 18.21 4.41
CA ALA A 387 11.82 19.40 5.12
C ALA A 387 12.67 20.34 4.24
N ARG A 388 13.50 19.78 3.34
CA ARG A 388 14.30 20.56 2.38
C ARG A 388 13.46 21.32 1.36
N ALA A 389 12.32 20.74 0.97
CA ALA A 389 11.37 21.36 0.05
C ALA A 389 10.60 22.50 0.73
N ILE A 390 10.25 22.35 2.01
CA ILE A 390 9.67 23.42 2.84
C ILE A 390 10.66 24.57 2.97
N GLU A 391 11.92 24.29 3.29
CA GLU A 391 12.98 25.31 3.37
C GLU A 391 13.21 26.01 2.02
N ALA A 392 13.19 25.26 0.92
CA ALA A 392 13.29 25.83 -0.43
C ALA A 392 12.08 26.72 -0.82
N ALA A 393 10.97 26.59 -0.10
CA ALA A 393 9.78 27.43 -0.22
C ALA A 393 9.71 28.48 0.92
N ASP A 394 10.86 29.00 1.33
CA ASP A 394 10.99 30.04 2.37
C ASP A 394 10.41 29.64 3.74
N GLY A 395 10.48 28.35 4.08
CA GLY A 395 9.98 27.82 5.36
C GLY A 395 8.44 27.77 5.44
N ASN A 396 7.75 27.64 4.30
CA ASN A 396 6.28 27.65 4.24
C ASN A 396 5.65 26.38 4.85
N ASN A 397 5.28 26.47 6.11
CA ASN A 397 4.63 25.40 6.89
C ASN A 397 3.16 25.16 6.53
N LYS A 398 2.62 25.75 5.46
CA LYS A 398 1.30 25.35 4.92
C LYS A 398 1.41 24.16 3.96
N LEU A 399 2.63 23.82 3.53
CA LEU A 399 2.89 22.76 2.54
C LEU A 399 2.82 21.35 3.14
N ASP A 400 3.05 21.21 4.44
CA ASP A 400 3.03 19.95 5.21
C ASP A 400 1.77 19.80 6.09
N LEU A 401 0.69 20.53 5.78
CA LEU A 401 -0.61 20.42 6.45
C LEU A 401 -1.65 19.63 5.65
N ASN A 402 -1.21 18.79 4.71
CA ASN A 402 -2.08 17.90 3.94
C ASN A 402 -1.61 16.46 4.11
N SER A 403 -2.45 15.58 4.64
CA SER A 403 -2.12 14.15 4.75
C SER A 403 -2.27 13.43 3.39
N ILE A 404 -2.00 12.13 3.37
CA ILE A 404 -2.08 11.30 2.16
C ILE A 404 -3.52 10.81 1.96
N ALA A 405 -4.13 11.18 0.84
CA ALA A 405 -5.43 10.66 0.42
C ALA A 405 -5.31 9.24 -0.15
N VAL A 406 -6.40 8.46 -0.09
CA VAL A 406 -6.45 7.06 -0.59
C VAL A 406 -5.96 6.93 -2.04
N GLY A 407 -6.32 7.89 -2.90
CA GLY A 407 -5.92 7.97 -4.31
C GLY A 407 -4.67 8.81 -4.61
N GLY A 408 -4.10 9.46 -3.59
CA GLY A 408 -3.02 10.43 -3.74
C GLY A 408 -3.44 11.69 -4.53
N LEU A 409 -2.46 12.45 -5.02
CA LEU A 409 -2.68 13.71 -5.75
C LEU A 409 -2.86 13.53 -7.27
N GLY A 410 -2.83 12.29 -7.77
CA GLY A 410 -3.04 11.97 -9.19
C GLY A 410 -4.43 11.42 -9.53
N SER A 411 -5.31 11.30 -8.53
CA SER A 411 -6.65 10.72 -8.65
C SER A 411 -7.62 11.47 -7.74
N ASP A 412 -8.91 11.49 -8.10
CA ASP A 412 -9.98 11.98 -7.24
C ASP A 412 -10.82 10.86 -6.62
N ALA A 413 -10.32 9.62 -6.65
CA ALA A 413 -10.89 8.50 -5.91
C ALA A 413 -11.11 8.86 -4.42
N TYR A 414 -12.23 8.40 -3.86
CA TYR A 414 -12.68 8.79 -2.51
C TYR A 414 -12.73 10.30 -2.28
N ALA A 415 -12.99 11.09 -3.32
CA ALA A 415 -13.06 12.55 -3.26
C ALA A 415 -11.76 13.23 -2.74
N GLY A 416 -10.64 12.50 -2.78
CA GLY A 416 -9.36 12.94 -2.21
C GLY A 416 -9.35 13.06 -0.69
N TRP A 417 -10.30 12.45 0.02
CA TRP A 417 -10.39 12.57 1.47
C TRP A 417 -9.30 11.80 2.22
N ILE A 418 -9.04 12.27 3.44
CA ILE A 418 -8.16 11.63 4.41
C ILE A 418 -9.02 10.75 5.33
N PHE A 419 -8.64 9.48 5.43
CA PHE A 419 -9.25 8.46 6.28
C PHE A 419 -8.27 8.03 7.37
N TRP A 420 -8.71 7.17 8.28
CA TRP A 420 -7.84 6.40 9.19
C TRP A 420 -6.74 5.62 8.45
N ASP A 421 -6.90 5.39 7.15
CA ASP A 421 -5.91 4.78 6.27
C ASP A 421 -4.53 5.43 6.34
N ALA A 422 -4.49 6.75 6.48
CA ALA A 422 -3.23 7.47 6.57
C ALA A 422 -2.46 7.03 7.82
N GLU A 423 -3.13 6.85 8.95
CA GLU A 423 -2.52 6.53 10.24
C GLU A 423 -2.27 5.02 10.45
N VAL A 424 -3.16 4.14 9.97
CA VAL A 424 -3.05 2.68 10.20
C VAL A 424 -2.28 1.97 9.09
N TRP A 425 -2.49 2.36 7.83
CA TRP A 425 -1.96 1.61 6.70
C TRP A 425 -0.69 2.24 6.13
N MET A 426 -0.67 3.56 5.94
CA MET A 426 0.45 4.26 5.29
C MET A 426 1.54 4.70 6.27
N ALA A 427 1.18 5.36 7.37
CA ALA A 427 2.12 5.92 8.33
C ALA A 427 3.06 4.88 8.96
N PRO A 428 2.65 3.65 9.35
CA PRO A 428 3.55 2.76 10.08
C PRO A 428 4.75 2.29 9.25
N GLY A 429 4.54 1.99 7.97
CA GLY A 429 5.63 1.64 7.05
C GLY A 429 6.54 2.84 6.73
N LEU A 430 5.99 4.05 6.71
CA LEU A 430 6.75 5.28 6.48
C LEU A 430 7.51 5.73 7.71
N VAL A 431 6.90 5.78 8.89
CA VAL A 431 7.45 6.44 10.09
C VAL A 431 8.80 5.85 10.47
N VAL A 432 8.94 4.52 10.39
CA VAL A 432 10.16 3.81 10.79
C VAL A 432 11.38 4.17 9.93
N THR A 433 11.21 4.64 8.69
CA THR A 433 12.32 4.93 7.76
C THR A 433 12.33 6.38 7.27
N TYR A 434 11.15 6.97 7.10
CA TYR A 434 10.87 8.32 6.59
C TYR A 434 10.04 9.12 7.62
N PRO A 435 10.55 9.36 8.84
CA PRO A 435 9.79 10.02 9.90
C PRO A 435 9.30 11.43 9.52
N ASP A 436 10.02 12.16 8.66
CA ASP A 436 9.57 13.46 8.13
C ASP A 436 8.25 13.35 7.33
N ALA A 437 8.07 12.26 6.57
CA ALA A 437 6.85 12.02 5.82
C ALA A 437 5.68 11.65 6.74
N ALA A 438 5.93 10.86 7.80
CA ALA A 438 4.93 10.55 8.80
C ALA A 438 4.53 11.79 9.62
N ARG A 439 5.47 12.70 9.90
CA ARG A 439 5.17 13.96 10.59
C ARG A 439 4.07 14.77 9.89
N GLN A 440 4.08 14.82 8.55
CA GLN A 440 3.04 15.51 7.78
C GLN A 440 1.63 14.92 8.01
N ILE A 441 1.53 13.61 8.25
CA ILE A 441 0.28 12.94 8.62
C ILE A 441 -0.16 13.41 10.02
N ALA A 442 0.77 13.48 10.98
CA ALA A 442 0.49 14.00 12.32
C ALA A 442 0.08 15.49 12.33
N GLU A 443 0.83 16.35 11.63
CA GLU A 443 0.59 17.79 11.54
C GLU A 443 -0.78 18.11 10.93
N TYR A 444 -1.28 17.28 9.99
CA TYR A 444 -2.66 17.37 9.50
C TYR A 444 -3.67 17.25 10.65
N ARG A 445 -3.52 16.28 11.55
CA ARG A 445 -4.41 16.09 12.69
C ARG A 445 -4.25 17.19 13.74
N VAL A 446 -3.04 17.73 13.92
CA VAL A 446 -2.79 18.92 14.74
C VAL A 446 -3.56 20.13 14.19
N ASP A 447 -3.51 20.38 12.87
CA ASP A 447 -4.28 21.45 12.22
C ASP A 447 -5.80 21.27 12.41
N LYS A 448 -6.31 20.04 12.28
CA LYS A 448 -7.74 19.75 12.43
C LYS A 448 -8.21 19.65 13.89
N PHE A 449 -7.32 19.63 14.88
CA PHE A 449 -7.67 19.39 16.28
C PHE A 449 -8.71 20.41 16.82
N ALA A 450 -8.54 21.69 16.50
CA ALA A 450 -9.50 22.71 16.92
C ALA A 450 -10.90 22.50 16.32
N GLN A 451 -10.99 21.93 15.11
CA GLN A 451 -12.27 21.51 14.55
C GLN A 451 -12.79 20.24 15.22
N ALA A 452 -11.95 19.25 15.51
CA ALA A 452 -12.34 18.03 16.22
C ALA A 452 -12.94 18.32 17.61
N GLN A 453 -12.45 19.35 18.31
CA GLN A 453 -13.08 19.85 19.54
C GLN A 453 -14.47 20.48 19.30
N ARG A 454 -14.66 21.17 18.17
CA ARG A 454 -15.97 21.72 17.80
C ARG A 454 -16.95 20.62 17.38
N ASN A 455 -16.45 19.56 16.76
CA ASN A 455 -17.23 18.40 16.34
C ASN A 455 -17.91 17.72 17.53
N MET A 456 -17.39 17.81 18.75
CA MET A 456 -18.07 17.31 19.96
C MET A 456 -19.51 17.85 20.14
N LYS A 457 -19.84 18.99 19.51
CA LYS A 457 -21.18 19.59 19.56
C LYS A 457 -22.20 18.95 18.60
N THR A 458 -21.78 18.07 17.70
CA THR A 458 -22.66 17.43 16.71
C THR A 458 -23.26 16.11 17.18
N ALA A 459 -22.97 15.68 18.42
CA ALA A 459 -23.47 14.43 18.98
C ALA A 459 -25.02 14.41 19.04
N TYR A 460 -25.64 13.58 18.19
CA TYR A 460 -27.10 13.52 18.07
C TYR A 460 -27.69 12.23 18.65
N GLN A 461 -27.24 11.04 18.22
CA GLN A 461 -27.80 9.75 18.66
C GLN A 461 -27.06 9.15 19.86
N SER A 462 -25.72 9.11 19.85
CA SER A 462 -24.88 8.65 20.97
C SER A 462 -25.06 9.45 22.26
N SER A 463 -25.55 10.70 22.15
CA SER A 463 -25.91 11.51 23.30
C SER A 463 -27.22 11.09 23.96
N GLN A 464 -27.96 10.11 23.43
CA GLN A 464 -29.30 9.73 23.90
C GLN A 464 -30.27 10.93 23.91
N ASN A 465 -30.14 11.85 22.94
CA ASN A 465 -30.79 13.16 22.89
C ASN A 465 -30.33 14.18 23.97
N GLU A 466 -29.18 13.98 24.62
CA GLU A 466 -28.61 14.91 25.61
C GLU A 466 -27.55 15.83 24.99
N THR A 467 -27.98 16.99 24.51
CA THR A 467 -27.04 18.01 23.99
C THR A 467 -26.07 18.49 25.09
N GLY A 468 -24.76 18.45 24.82
CA GLY A 468 -23.73 19.01 25.72
C GLY A 468 -23.24 18.07 26.83
N LYS A 469 -23.46 16.75 26.70
CA LYS A 469 -22.96 15.72 27.63
C LYS A 469 -21.42 15.63 27.68
N PHE A 470 -20.75 15.85 26.56
CA PHE A 470 -19.30 15.73 26.45
C PHE A 470 -18.57 16.97 26.98
N SER A 471 -17.43 16.75 27.63
CA SER A 471 -16.60 17.82 28.19
C SER A 471 -15.87 18.61 27.10
N SER A 472 -15.46 19.84 27.43
CA SER A 472 -14.77 20.74 26.51
C SER A 472 -13.32 20.31 26.19
N ASN A 473 -12.78 19.34 26.92
CA ASN A 473 -11.46 18.76 26.67
C ASN A 473 -11.50 17.49 25.82
N SER A 474 -12.69 17.02 25.40
CA SER A 474 -12.84 15.95 24.42
C SER A 474 -12.67 16.47 22.99
N ALA A 475 -12.24 15.60 22.08
CA ALA A 475 -12.21 15.87 20.65
C ALA A 475 -12.60 14.62 19.86
N VAL A 476 -13.26 14.81 18.73
CA VAL A 476 -13.66 13.72 17.83
C VAL A 476 -13.37 14.11 16.38
N PHE A 477 -12.60 13.26 15.71
CA PHE A 477 -12.32 13.39 14.29
C PHE A 477 -13.39 12.67 13.47
N PRO A 478 -13.75 13.19 12.28
CA PRO A 478 -14.71 12.54 11.40
C PRO A 478 -14.10 11.32 10.69
N TRP A 479 -14.96 10.38 10.28
CA TRP A 479 -14.59 9.21 9.47
C TRP A 479 -13.75 9.57 8.24
N ILE A 480 -14.20 10.61 7.53
CA ILE A 480 -13.47 11.22 6.43
C ILE A 480 -13.17 12.68 6.75
N SER A 481 -12.02 13.15 6.31
CA SER A 481 -11.61 14.53 6.52
C SER A 481 -11.16 15.16 5.21
N GLY A 482 -11.82 16.26 4.83
CA GLY A 482 -11.44 17.14 3.72
C GLY A 482 -10.85 18.46 4.21
N ARG A 483 -11.29 19.57 3.62
CA ARG A 483 -10.79 20.93 3.91
C ARG A 483 -10.97 21.32 5.37
N PHE A 484 -12.20 21.15 5.87
CA PHE A 484 -12.62 21.72 7.14
C PHE A 484 -12.44 20.76 8.32
N GLY A 485 -12.43 19.44 8.09
CA GLY A 485 -12.37 18.42 9.15
C GLY A 485 -13.61 18.37 10.05
N ASN A 486 -14.76 18.87 9.58
CA ASN A 486 -16.04 18.81 10.28
C ASN A 486 -16.73 17.46 10.05
N CYS A 487 -17.67 17.11 10.93
CA CYS A 487 -18.58 16.00 10.66
C CYS A 487 -19.47 16.34 9.47
N THR A 488 -19.62 15.40 8.55
CA THR A 488 -20.44 15.55 7.34
C THR A 488 -21.30 14.31 7.11
N ALA A 489 -22.13 14.32 6.05
CA ALA A 489 -22.99 13.19 5.72
C ALA A 489 -22.23 12.00 5.12
N ALA A 490 -21.10 12.25 4.47
CA ALA A 490 -20.17 11.20 4.08
C ALA A 490 -19.19 10.84 5.22
N GLY A 491 -18.96 11.74 6.19
CA GLY A 491 -18.03 11.58 7.30
C GLY A 491 -18.64 11.82 8.68
N PRO A 492 -19.40 10.86 9.23
CA PRO A 492 -19.90 10.98 10.59
C PRO A 492 -18.74 11.01 11.60
N CYS A 493 -18.93 11.70 12.72
CA CYS A 493 -18.01 11.65 13.87
C CYS A 493 -18.50 10.73 14.99
N PHE A 494 -19.80 10.49 15.04
CA PHE A 494 -20.46 9.71 16.08
C PHE A 494 -21.27 8.62 15.42
N ASP A 495 -21.55 7.58 16.20
CA ASP A 495 -22.52 6.54 15.85
C ASP A 495 -22.12 5.70 14.63
N TYR A 496 -20.81 5.56 14.42
CA TYR A 496 -20.20 4.81 13.31
C TYR A 496 -18.81 4.31 13.75
N GLU A 497 -17.74 4.64 13.04
CA GLU A 497 -16.38 4.14 13.30
C GLU A 497 -15.62 5.03 14.30
N TYR A 498 -15.59 4.62 15.58
CA TYR A 498 -14.89 5.37 16.62
C TYR A 498 -13.37 5.10 16.67
N HIS A 499 -12.93 3.93 16.19
CA HIS A 499 -11.53 3.49 16.33
C HIS A 499 -10.52 4.46 15.69
N LEU A 500 -10.89 5.16 14.61
CA LEU A 500 -10.00 6.12 13.93
C LEU A 500 -9.36 7.14 14.88
N ASN A 501 -10.05 7.50 15.96
CA ASN A 501 -9.53 8.46 16.94
C ASN A 501 -8.35 7.88 17.72
N GLY A 502 -8.41 6.58 18.04
CA GLY A 502 -7.32 5.84 18.66
C GLY A 502 -6.23 5.51 17.66
N ASP A 503 -6.57 5.28 16.40
CA ASP A 503 -5.61 5.07 15.31
C ASP A 503 -4.71 6.30 15.10
N ILE A 504 -5.28 7.51 15.18
CA ILE A 504 -4.51 8.76 15.23
C ILE A 504 -3.57 8.77 16.44
N GLY A 505 -4.03 8.27 17.60
CA GLY A 505 -3.19 8.10 18.78
C GLY A 505 -2.02 7.14 18.55
N LEU A 506 -2.25 6.02 17.85
CA LEU A 506 -1.21 5.05 17.50
C LEU A 506 -0.14 5.69 16.61
N GLU A 507 -0.53 6.48 15.61
CA GLU A 507 0.43 7.22 14.77
C GLU A 507 1.30 8.18 15.61
N PHE A 508 0.69 8.95 16.52
CA PHE A 508 1.44 9.84 17.43
C PHE A 508 2.42 9.08 18.32
N TYR A 509 1.98 7.95 18.89
CA TYR A 509 2.85 7.10 19.71
C TYR A 509 4.01 6.55 18.89
N ASN A 510 3.74 6.02 17.69
CA ASN A 510 4.73 5.46 16.79
C ASN A 510 5.74 6.53 16.35
N TYR A 511 5.27 7.72 16.00
CA TYR A 511 6.13 8.86 15.69
C TYR A 511 7.07 9.18 16.86
N TYR A 512 6.57 9.20 18.10
CA TYR A 512 7.41 9.45 19.27
C TYR A 512 8.39 8.31 19.57
N ALA A 513 7.96 7.05 19.44
CA ALA A 513 8.81 5.89 19.64
C ALA A 513 9.98 5.87 18.64
N VAL A 514 9.72 6.24 17.39
CA VAL A 514 10.70 6.26 16.32
C VAL A 514 11.62 7.47 16.37
N THR A 515 11.10 8.68 16.57
CA THR A 515 11.89 9.92 16.49
C THR A 515 12.55 10.33 17.80
N GLY A 516 11.94 9.99 18.93
CA GLY A 516 12.34 10.51 20.23
C GLY A 516 12.04 11.99 20.46
N ASP A 517 11.22 12.62 19.59
CA ASP A 517 10.89 14.06 19.65
C ASP A 517 9.93 14.40 20.80
N SER A 518 10.47 14.34 22.00
CA SER A 518 9.75 14.57 23.25
C SER A 518 9.14 15.98 23.36
N PRO A 519 9.83 17.07 22.95
CA PRO A 519 9.24 18.41 22.94
C PRO A 519 8.03 18.54 22.02
N PHE A 520 8.11 18.04 20.78
CA PHE A 520 6.98 18.08 19.85
C PHE A 520 5.81 17.23 20.35
N PHE A 521 6.08 15.97 20.74
CA PHE A 521 5.03 15.08 21.25
C PHE A 521 4.31 15.69 22.46
N LYS A 522 5.04 16.19 23.46
CA LYS A 522 4.41 16.79 24.66
C LYS A 522 3.56 18.01 24.33
N LYS A 523 4.00 18.83 23.37
CA LYS A 523 3.38 20.13 23.07
C LYS A 523 2.18 20.00 22.13
N GLU A 524 2.32 19.22 21.06
CA GLU A 524 1.35 19.18 19.96
C GLU A 524 0.51 17.89 19.97
N LEU A 525 1.11 16.72 20.25
CA LEU A 525 0.44 15.42 20.07
C LEU A 525 -0.26 14.91 21.35
N LEU A 526 0.38 15.03 22.51
CA LEU A 526 -0.16 14.58 23.79
C LEU A 526 -1.51 15.26 24.14
N PRO A 527 -1.73 16.56 23.90
CA PRO A 527 -3.05 17.17 24.14
C PRO A 527 -4.18 16.53 23.33
N ILE A 528 -3.88 16.08 22.10
CA ILE A 528 -4.84 15.41 21.23
C ILE A 528 -5.06 13.97 21.74
N TYR A 529 -3.99 13.27 22.09
CA TYR A 529 -4.05 11.92 22.67
C TYR A 529 -4.93 11.89 23.93
N ASP A 530 -4.73 12.84 24.84
CA ASP A 530 -5.53 13.02 26.06
C ASP A 530 -7.00 13.38 25.74
N ALA A 531 -7.26 14.18 24.71
CA ALA A 531 -8.61 14.55 24.30
C ALA A 531 -9.38 13.35 23.70
N VAL A 532 -8.70 12.45 23.00
CA VAL A 532 -9.27 11.17 22.55
C VAL A 532 -9.52 10.23 23.74
N ALA A 533 -8.59 10.16 24.71
CA ALA A 533 -8.82 9.41 25.94
C ALA A 533 -10.06 9.90 26.70
N GLN A 534 -10.27 11.22 26.73
CA GLN A 534 -11.48 11.80 27.30
C GLN A 534 -12.75 11.48 26.50
N LEU A 535 -12.69 11.51 25.16
CA LEU A 535 -13.80 11.06 24.29
C LEU A 535 -14.22 9.62 24.66
N TYR A 536 -13.25 8.71 24.73
CA TYR A 536 -13.50 7.30 25.04
C TYR A 536 -14.09 7.11 26.43
N ALA A 537 -13.62 7.86 27.42
CA ALA A 537 -14.18 7.82 28.78
C ALA A 537 -15.65 8.29 28.85
N GLU A 538 -16.09 9.14 27.92
CA GLU A 538 -17.43 9.75 27.93
C GLU A 538 -18.44 9.08 26.99
N VAL A 539 -17.97 8.39 25.94
CA VAL A 539 -18.82 7.72 24.94
C VAL A 539 -19.32 6.35 25.42
N VAL A 540 -18.54 5.66 26.25
CA VAL A 540 -18.95 4.39 26.86
C VAL A 540 -19.97 4.61 27.98
N THR A 541 -20.84 3.62 28.20
CA THR A 541 -21.89 3.67 29.22
C THR A 541 -21.71 2.54 30.22
N TYR A 542 -21.72 2.87 31.52
CA TYR A 542 -21.63 1.87 32.58
C TYR A 542 -22.93 1.06 32.68
N ASN A 543 -22.82 -0.25 32.58
CA ASN A 543 -23.90 -1.19 32.73
C ASN A 543 -23.89 -1.76 34.15
N GLU A 544 -24.84 -1.32 34.97
CA GLU A 544 -24.95 -1.75 36.38
C GLU A 544 -25.17 -3.26 36.54
N THR A 545 -25.70 -3.94 35.52
CA THR A 545 -25.97 -5.38 35.57
C THR A 545 -24.71 -6.21 35.35
N SER A 546 -23.89 -5.84 34.36
CA SER A 546 -22.63 -6.54 34.08
C SER A 546 -21.46 -6.03 34.92
N GLY A 547 -21.56 -4.81 35.47
CA GLY A 547 -20.46 -4.13 36.15
C GLY A 547 -19.36 -3.66 35.19
N LYS A 548 -19.69 -3.49 33.90
CA LYS A 548 -18.77 -3.18 32.81
C LYS A 548 -19.24 -1.95 32.02
N TYR A 549 -18.35 -1.38 31.22
CA TYR A 549 -18.64 -0.31 30.28
C TYR A 549 -18.91 -0.88 28.89
N ASP A 550 -20.04 -0.49 28.31
CA ASP A 550 -20.48 -0.89 26.97
C ASP A 550 -20.40 0.31 26.01
N LEU A 551 -20.06 0.04 24.74
CA LEU A 551 -20.15 0.97 23.62
C LEU A 551 -21.33 0.56 22.73
N TYR A 552 -22.19 1.52 22.39
CA TYR A 552 -23.35 1.28 21.54
C TYR A 552 -23.20 1.99 20.21
N ASN A 553 -23.84 1.45 19.18
CA ASN A 553 -23.98 2.08 17.87
C ASN A 553 -22.61 2.39 17.24
N ALA A 554 -21.72 1.40 17.26
CA ALA A 554 -20.38 1.50 16.70
C ALA A 554 -20.21 0.55 15.52
N THR A 555 -19.30 0.90 14.64
CA THR A 555 -18.81 0.08 13.53
C THR A 555 -17.32 -0.10 13.78
N ASP A 556 -16.82 -1.32 13.64
CA ASP A 556 -15.38 -1.62 13.62
C ASP A 556 -14.90 -1.67 12.15
N PRO A 557 -13.60 -1.88 11.88
CA PRO A 557 -13.08 -1.97 10.52
C PRO A 557 -13.83 -2.91 9.57
N ASP A 558 -14.46 -3.98 10.06
CA ASP A 558 -15.44 -4.73 9.27
C ASP A 558 -16.73 -3.93 9.03
N GLU A 559 -16.72 -3.09 7.99
CA GLU A 559 -17.87 -2.29 7.59
C GLU A 559 -19.06 -3.10 7.05
N TYR A 560 -18.99 -4.44 6.97
CA TYR A 560 -20.18 -5.27 6.74
C TYR A 560 -21.08 -5.34 8.00
N ALA A 561 -20.52 -5.08 9.19
CA ALA A 561 -21.22 -5.10 10.47
C ALA A 561 -21.36 -3.70 11.09
N ASN A 562 -22.33 -2.92 10.59
CA ASN A 562 -22.55 -1.55 11.07
C ASN A 562 -23.43 -1.44 12.32
N PHE A 563 -23.23 -0.38 13.11
CA PHE A 563 -24.13 0.04 14.21
C PHE A 563 -24.31 -1.01 15.32
N GLN A 564 -23.26 -1.76 15.62
CA GLN A 564 -23.24 -2.83 16.58
C GLN A 564 -22.94 -2.35 18.01
N THR A 565 -23.10 -3.26 18.98
CA THR A 565 -22.77 -3.03 20.39
C THR A 565 -21.52 -3.81 20.77
N ASN A 566 -20.62 -3.15 21.52
CA ASN A 566 -19.31 -3.66 21.94
C ASN A 566 -18.57 -4.29 20.76
N VAL A 567 -18.11 -3.47 19.83
CA VAL A 567 -17.33 -3.92 18.68
C VAL A 567 -15.90 -4.26 19.14
N GLY A 568 -15.40 -5.42 18.74
CA GLY A 568 -14.25 -6.10 19.33
C GLY A 568 -12.95 -5.29 19.32
N PHE A 569 -12.53 -4.82 18.14
CA PHE A 569 -11.30 -4.07 17.95
C PHE A 569 -11.36 -2.73 18.68
N THR A 570 -12.40 -1.91 18.45
CA THR A 570 -12.53 -0.59 19.12
C THR A 570 -12.51 -0.74 20.64
N MET A 571 -13.17 -1.76 21.21
CA MET A 571 -13.20 -1.94 22.67
C MET A 571 -11.81 -2.24 23.23
N VAL A 572 -11.00 -3.06 22.55
CA VAL A 572 -9.61 -3.31 22.95
C VAL A 572 -8.75 -2.05 22.76
N LEU A 573 -8.92 -1.34 21.64
CA LEU A 573 -8.23 -0.07 21.38
C LEU A 573 -8.53 0.98 22.46
N MET A 574 -9.79 1.13 22.88
CA MET A 574 -10.18 2.03 23.97
C MET A 574 -9.49 1.65 25.28
N HIS A 575 -9.43 0.36 25.61
CA HIS A 575 -8.71 -0.15 26.78
C HIS A 575 -7.23 0.23 26.75
N THR A 576 -6.55 -0.07 25.64
CA THR A 576 -5.12 0.21 25.46
C THR A 576 -4.86 1.72 25.45
N HIS A 577 -5.68 2.52 24.76
CA HIS A 577 -5.52 3.97 24.66
C HIS A 577 -5.61 4.67 26.01
N LEU A 578 -6.60 4.30 26.85
CA LEU A 578 -6.78 4.87 28.19
C LEU A 578 -5.61 4.55 29.12
N ASN A 579 -5.11 3.31 29.09
CA ASN A 579 -3.93 2.91 29.88
C ASN A 579 -2.67 3.64 29.39
N THR A 580 -2.43 3.65 28.07
CA THR A 580 -1.28 4.33 27.47
C THR A 580 -1.30 5.83 27.72
N ALA A 581 -2.48 6.48 27.75
CA ALA A 581 -2.60 7.90 28.11
C ALA A 581 -2.03 8.16 29.51
N ASN A 582 -2.35 7.31 30.50
CA ASN A 582 -1.78 7.43 31.84
C ASN A 582 -0.26 7.17 31.87
N THR A 583 0.23 6.17 31.12
CA THR A 583 1.68 5.93 30.98
C THR A 583 2.41 7.14 30.38
N LEU A 584 1.84 7.77 29.35
CA LEU A 584 2.40 8.96 28.72
C LEU A 584 2.38 10.16 29.67
N ARG A 585 1.27 10.39 30.39
CA ARG A 585 1.16 11.46 31.39
C ARG A 585 2.20 11.29 32.49
N ALA A 586 2.34 10.09 33.03
CA ALA A 586 3.35 9.78 34.04
C ALA A 586 4.78 10.06 33.52
N ARG A 587 5.08 9.68 32.26
CA ARG A 587 6.37 9.99 31.61
C ARG A 587 6.67 11.49 31.56
N PHE A 588 5.64 12.34 31.48
CA PHE A 588 5.79 13.79 31.42
C PHE A 588 5.57 14.51 32.75
N ASP A 589 5.61 13.77 33.87
CA ASP A 589 5.37 14.25 35.24
C ASP A 589 3.98 14.90 35.40
N MET A 590 3.00 14.44 34.62
CA MET A 590 1.60 14.85 34.70
C MET A 590 0.82 13.84 35.54
N PRO A 591 -0.17 14.27 36.34
CA PRO A 591 -0.95 13.34 37.16
C PRO A 591 -1.75 12.38 36.29
N GLU A 592 -1.69 11.10 36.59
CA GLU A 592 -2.57 10.09 35.99
C GLU A 592 -4.04 10.41 36.27
N ASN A 593 -4.93 9.97 35.37
CA ASN A 593 -6.37 10.08 35.51
C ASN A 593 -6.94 8.76 36.03
N GLU A 594 -7.33 8.74 37.31
CA GLU A 594 -7.90 7.55 37.97
C GLU A 594 -9.21 7.08 37.31
N THR A 595 -10.00 8.00 36.74
CA THR A 595 -11.24 7.66 36.02
C THR A 595 -10.94 6.85 34.76
N TRP A 596 -9.90 7.24 33.99
CA TRP A 596 -9.49 6.50 32.80
C TRP A 596 -9.03 5.08 33.16
N ALA A 597 -8.26 4.94 34.25
CA ALA A 597 -7.82 3.63 34.75
C ALA A 597 -9.00 2.76 35.21
N ASP A 598 -9.98 3.33 35.92
CA ASP A 598 -11.19 2.61 36.34
C ASP A 598 -11.99 2.11 35.13
N ILE A 599 -12.22 2.97 34.14
CA ILE A 599 -12.94 2.62 32.90
C ILE A 599 -12.20 1.53 32.15
N ALA A 600 -10.90 1.68 31.89
CA ALA A 600 -10.09 0.71 31.17
C ALA A 600 -10.20 -0.70 31.78
N SER A 601 -10.17 -0.80 33.12
CA SER A 601 -10.29 -2.08 33.84
C SER A 601 -11.68 -2.75 33.73
N LYS A 602 -12.68 -1.99 33.27
CA LYS A 602 -14.09 -2.39 33.21
C LYS A 602 -14.67 -2.35 31.81
N ILE A 603 -13.89 -2.10 30.76
CA ILE A 603 -14.35 -2.23 29.37
C ILE A 603 -14.84 -3.67 29.11
N ASN A 604 -15.98 -3.79 28.42
CA ASN A 604 -16.57 -5.06 28.06
C ASN A 604 -16.06 -5.56 26.69
N ILE A 605 -15.00 -6.36 26.70
CA ILE A 605 -14.46 -6.99 25.49
C ILE A 605 -15.31 -8.23 25.16
N PRO A 606 -15.95 -8.31 23.97
CA PRO A 606 -16.81 -9.43 23.62
C PRO A 606 -15.96 -10.67 23.29
N VAL A 607 -16.12 -11.75 24.04
CA VAL A 607 -15.35 -12.99 23.86
C VAL A 607 -16.29 -14.18 23.76
N ASN A 608 -15.99 -15.10 22.84
CA ASN A 608 -16.59 -16.43 22.83
C ASN A 608 -15.61 -17.45 23.39
N GLU A 609 -15.79 -17.80 24.67
CA GLU A 609 -14.91 -18.73 25.39
C GLU A 609 -14.87 -20.15 24.79
N LYS A 610 -15.93 -20.57 24.08
CA LYS A 610 -16.00 -21.91 23.47
C LYS A 610 -15.14 -22.00 22.22
N ALA A 611 -15.17 -20.97 21.39
CA ALA A 611 -14.30 -20.86 20.22
C ALA A 611 -12.91 -20.31 20.57
N GLY A 612 -12.78 -19.65 21.73
CA GLY A 612 -11.56 -19.02 22.19
C GLY A 612 -11.15 -17.86 21.28
N ILE A 613 -12.10 -16.99 20.93
CA ILE A 613 -11.89 -15.81 20.08
C ILE A 613 -12.51 -14.55 20.71
N ILE A 614 -11.93 -13.40 20.40
CA ILE A 614 -12.63 -12.11 20.52
C ILE A 614 -13.66 -12.06 19.39
N LEU A 615 -14.86 -11.55 19.66
CA LEU A 615 -15.90 -11.36 18.63
C LEU A 615 -15.78 -9.98 18.00
N GLU A 616 -16.15 -9.83 16.73
CA GLU A 616 -16.22 -8.52 16.06
C GLU A 616 -17.27 -7.62 16.70
N TYR A 617 -18.33 -8.22 17.27
CA TYR A 617 -19.35 -7.50 18.05
C TYR A 617 -20.10 -8.44 18.97
N ALA A 618 -20.72 -7.91 20.03
CA ALA A 618 -21.36 -8.74 21.07
C ALA A 618 -22.47 -9.67 20.56
N ALA A 619 -23.20 -9.27 19.51
CA ALA A 619 -24.29 -10.05 18.93
C ALA A 619 -23.87 -10.96 17.76
N MET A 620 -22.56 -11.05 17.49
CA MET A 620 -22.01 -11.86 16.40
C MET A 620 -22.45 -13.32 16.50
N ASN A 621 -22.66 -13.94 15.34
CA ASN A 621 -22.94 -15.37 15.21
C ASN A 621 -21.94 -16.03 14.22
N GLY A 622 -22.07 -17.34 14.00
CA GLY A 622 -21.13 -18.10 13.16
C GLY A 622 -21.23 -17.86 11.65
N SER A 623 -22.23 -17.13 11.15
CA SER A 623 -22.48 -16.95 9.72
C SER A 623 -21.93 -15.64 9.13
N ILE A 624 -21.02 -14.97 9.84
CA ILE A 624 -20.39 -13.74 9.36
C ILE A 624 -19.51 -13.97 8.14
N GLU A 625 -19.31 -12.89 7.39
CA GLU A 625 -18.28 -12.70 6.38
C GLU A 625 -17.63 -11.35 6.69
N VAL A 626 -16.29 -11.29 6.63
CA VAL A 626 -15.51 -10.14 7.10
C VAL A 626 -14.95 -9.36 5.92
N LYS A 627 -15.23 -8.06 5.84
CA LYS A 627 -14.80 -7.20 4.73
C LYS A 627 -13.28 -7.04 4.67
N GLN A 628 -12.64 -6.81 5.82
CA GLN A 628 -11.21 -6.49 5.94
C GLN A 628 -10.69 -6.83 7.35
N ALA A 629 -9.36 -6.75 7.56
CA ALA A 629 -8.77 -7.02 8.87
C ALA A 629 -9.43 -6.18 9.98
N ASP A 630 -9.94 -6.87 11.02
CA ASP A 630 -10.66 -6.29 12.15
C ASP A 630 -10.07 -6.77 13.48
N VAL A 631 -10.58 -7.88 14.06
CA VAL A 631 -10.08 -8.42 15.33
C VAL A 631 -8.58 -8.74 15.29
N VAL A 632 -8.06 -9.15 14.13
CA VAL A 632 -6.64 -9.43 13.94
C VAL A 632 -5.76 -8.17 14.04
N LEU A 633 -6.32 -6.96 13.94
CA LEU A 633 -5.58 -5.71 14.19
C LEU A 633 -5.13 -5.57 15.65
N VAL A 634 -5.81 -6.24 16.58
CA VAL A 634 -5.45 -6.24 18.00
C VAL A 634 -4.01 -6.72 18.18
N ASP A 635 -3.65 -7.83 17.53
CA ASP A 635 -2.34 -8.46 17.70
C ASP A 635 -1.21 -7.77 16.92
N ASP A 636 -1.56 -6.99 15.89
CA ASP A 636 -0.62 -6.25 15.04
C ASP A 636 -0.29 -4.87 15.66
N PHE A 637 -1.31 -4.12 16.09
CA PHE A 637 -1.16 -2.72 16.46
C PHE A 637 -1.21 -2.42 17.96
N LEU A 638 -1.85 -3.28 18.76
CA LEU A 638 -2.14 -2.97 20.16
C LEU A 638 -1.22 -3.77 21.09
N ASP A 639 -0.65 -3.08 22.07
CA ASP A 639 0.00 -3.72 23.22
C ASP A 639 -1.08 -4.23 24.19
N TYR A 640 -1.71 -5.34 23.81
CA TYR A 640 -2.77 -6.00 24.58
C TYR A 640 -2.43 -7.48 24.77
N PRO A 641 -2.41 -8.00 26.02
CA PRO A 641 -2.12 -9.41 26.28
C PRO A 641 -3.30 -10.29 25.83
N ASN A 642 -3.31 -10.67 24.57
CA ASN A 642 -4.38 -11.43 23.94
C ASN A 642 -4.16 -12.95 24.07
N PRO A 643 -4.95 -13.69 24.87
CA PRO A 643 -4.82 -15.15 24.96
C PRO A 643 -5.43 -15.88 23.75
N TYR A 644 -6.05 -15.17 22.81
CA TYR A 644 -6.82 -15.72 21.69
C TYR A 644 -6.14 -15.57 20.33
N SER A 645 -4.93 -15.01 20.25
CA SER A 645 -4.30 -14.57 19.00
C SER A 645 -4.27 -15.62 17.88
N LEU A 646 -3.88 -16.86 18.18
CA LEU A 646 -3.81 -17.93 17.18
C LEU A 646 -5.22 -18.32 16.67
N ASN A 647 -6.18 -18.45 17.58
CA ASN A 647 -7.55 -18.79 17.21
C ASN A 647 -8.22 -17.64 16.44
N ASN A 648 -7.96 -16.38 16.82
CA ASN A 648 -8.41 -15.21 16.07
C ASN A 648 -7.85 -15.26 14.65
N LEU A 649 -6.54 -15.46 14.49
CA LEU A 649 -5.89 -15.54 13.18
C LEU A 649 -6.55 -16.59 12.28
N ASP A 650 -6.71 -17.83 12.77
CA ASP A 650 -7.27 -18.92 11.97
C ASP A 650 -8.76 -18.73 11.69
N TYR A 651 -9.55 -18.31 12.69
CA TYR A 651 -10.98 -18.09 12.53
C TYR A 651 -11.25 -16.98 11.52
N TYR A 652 -10.62 -15.82 11.68
CA TYR A 652 -10.90 -14.64 10.84
C TYR A 652 -10.31 -14.75 9.44
N ALA A 653 -9.16 -15.42 9.26
CA ALA A 653 -8.69 -15.75 7.92
C ALA A 653 -9.68 -16.63 7.16
N GLY A 654 -10.34 -17.56 7.86
CA GLY A 654 -11.40 -18.41 7.31
C GLY A 654 -12.73 -17.69 7.01
N LYS A 655 -12.93 -16.48 7.57
CA LYS A 655 -14.13 -15.65 7.38
C LYS A 655 -13.91 -14.46 6.46
N GLN A 656 -12.67 -14.21 6.07
CA GLN A 656 -12.28 -13.07 5.25
C GLN A 656 -12.89 -13.15 3.84
N SER A 657 -13.58 -12.09 3.44
CA SER A 657 -14.13 -11.96 2.09
C SER A 657 -13.02 -11.84 1.05
N LEU A 658 -13.23 -12.45 -0.12
CA LEU A 658 -12.38 -12.26 -1.29
C LEU A 658 -12.61 -10.91 -1.97
N ASN A 659 -13.72 -10.22 -1.67
CA ASN A 659 -14.03 -8.89 -2.23
C ASN A 659 -13.43 -7.74 -1.39
N GLY A 660 -12.70 -8.08 -0.33
CA GLY A 660 -12.09 -7.11 0.59
C GLY A 660 -10.93 -6.31 -0.03
N PRO A 661 -10.65 -5.11 0.53
CA PRO A 661 -9.63 -4.22 0.01
C PRO A 661 -8.19 -4.65 0.33
N GLY A 662 -7.25 -4.15 -0.49
CA GLY A 662 -5.84 -4.57 -0.56
C GLY A 662 -4.91 -4.28 0.63
N MET A 663 -5.41 -3.91 1.81
CA MET A 663 -4.60 -3.73 3.02
C MET A 663 -4.61 -4.93 3.99
N THR A 664 -5.61 -5.81 3.84
CA THR A 664 -5.96 -6.86 4.82
C THR A 664 -4.82 -7.86 5.07
N TYR A 665 -4.31 -8.48 4.01
CA TYR A 665 -3.40 -9.63 4.15
C TYR A 665 -1.97 -9.25 4.60
N GLY A 666 -1.61 -7.96 4.58
CA GLY A 666 -0.39 -7.49 5.25
C GLY A 666 -0.44 -7.75 6.77
N VAL A 667 -1.59 -7.52 7.40
CA VAL A 667 -1.84 -7.82 8.83
C VAL A 667 -1.74 -9.33 9.08
N PHE A 668 -2.38 -10.13 8.23
CA PHE A 668 -2.30 -11.59 8.34
C PHE A 668 -0.87 -12.11 8.20
N SER A 669 -0.05 -11.50 7.34
CA SER A 669 1.36 -11.86 7.21
C SER A 669 2.16 -11.55 8.47
N ILE A 670 2.00 -10.35 9.03
CA ILE A 670 2.66 -9.93 10.28
C ILE A 670 2.23 -10.85 11.43
N ASN A 671 0.93 -11.06 11.61
CA ASN A 671 0.40 -11.91 12.67
C ASN A 671 0.79 -13.37 12.52
N ALA A 672 0.74 -13.94 11.31
CA ALA A 672 1.18 -15.30 11.07
C ALA A 672 2.67 -15.45 11.41
N ASN A 673 3.49 -14.46 11.09
CA ASN A 673 4.90 -14.49 11.45
C ASN A 673 5.08 -14.41 12.98
N GLN A 674 4.32 -13.56 13.66
CA GLN A 674 4.40 -13.34 15.10
C GLN A 674 3.88 -14.54 15.92
N ILE A 675 2.73 -15.10 15.55
CA ILE A 675 1.91 -15.97 16.42
C ILE A 675 1.92 -17.43 15.97
N SER A 676 2.05 -17.73 14.68
CA SER A 676 1.95 -19.12 14.21
C SER A 676 3.08 -19.98 14.81
N PRO A 677 2.77 -21.18 15.34
CA PRO A 677 3.77 -22.02 16.00
C PRO A 677 4.69 -22.74 15.01
N SER A 678 4.29 -22.85 13.75
CA SER A 678 4.94 -23.63 12.70
C SER A 678 4.64 -23.05 11.32
N GLY A 679 5.38 -23.50 10.31
CA GLY A 679 5.07 -23.20 8.92
C GLY A 679 5.68 -21.91 8.40
N CYS A 680 5.20 -21.46 7.25
CA CYS A 680 5.70 -20.33 6.49
C CYS A 680 4.57 -19.53 5.82
N SER A 681 3.35 -19.61 6.36
CA SER A 681 2.16 -18.91 5.84
C SER A 681 2.29 -17.40 5.83
N ALA A 682 3.18 -16.82 6.66
CA ALA A 682 3.51 -15.39 6.59
C ALA A 682 3.92 -14.98 5.16
N TYR A 683 4.71 -15.80 4.46
CA TYR A 683 5.10 -15.54 3.08
C TYR A 683 3.90 -15.62 2.13
N THR A 684 3.01 -16.61 2.32
CA THR A 684 1.76 -16.74 1.57
C THR A 684 0.89 -15.50 1.67
N TYR A 685 0.71 -15.00 2.89
CA TYR A 685 -0.09 -13.81 3.15
C TYR A 685 0.57 -12.54 2.60
N GLU A 686 1.91 -12.45 2.57
CA GLU A 686 2.60 -11.33 1.93
C GLU A 686 2.31 -11.27 0.42
N LEU A 687 2.39 -12.43 -0.27
CA LEU A 687 2.04 -12.50 -1.69
C LEU A 687 0.57 -12.17 -1.91
N TYR A 688 -0.30 -12.60 -1.00
CA TYR A 688 -1.73 -12.29 -1.07
C TYR A 688 -2.01 -10.79 -0.85
N GLY A 689 -1.29 -10.14 0.07
CA GLY A 689 -1.43 -8.71 0.35
C GLY A 689 -0.91 -7.80 -0.76
N SER A 690 -0.24 -8.35 -1.79
CA SER A 690 0.44 -7.56 -2.82
C SER A 690 0.04 -7.95 -4.25
N GLN A 691 0.32 -9.18 -4.68
CA GLN A 691 0.27 -9.56 -6.09
C GLN A 691 -1.14 -9.42 -6.71
N PRO A 692 -2.23 -9.88 -6.06
CA PRO A 692 -3.56 -9.77 -6.64
C PRO A 692 -4.07 -8.33 -6.84
N TYR A 693 -3.59 -7.39 -6.03
CA TYR A 693 -4.00 -5.99 -6.08
C TYR A 693 -3.15 -5.17 -7.05
N THR A 694 -1.90 -5.59 -7.27
CA THR A 694 -0.96 -4.91 -8.16
C THR A 694 -1.41 -4.99 -9.63
N ARG A 695 -1.34 -3.86 -10.34
CA ARG A 695 -1.57 -3.71 -11.79
C ARG A 695 -0.30 -3.22 -12.48
N GLY A 696 -0.03 -3.80 -13.65
CA GLY A 696 1.04 -3.35 -14.52
C GLY A 696 0.64 -2.09 -15.29
N PRO A 697 1.61 -1.35 -15.83
CA PRO A 697 3.05 -1.65 -15.77
C PRO A 697 3.76 -1.00 -14.58
N TRP A 698 3.09 -0.11 -13.83
CA TRP A 698 3.72 0.75 -12.81
C TRP A 698 3.68 0.19 -11.38
N PHE A 699 3.14 -1.02 -11.21
CA PHE A 699 2.97 -1.66 -9.89
C PHE A 699 2.10 -0.84 -8.93
N GLN A 700 1.09 -0.17 -9.51
CA GLN A 700 0.05 0.53 -8.75
C GLN A 700 -1.05 -0.46 -8.32
N TYR A 701 -1.67 -0.24 -7.17
CA TYR A 701 -2.66 -1.16 -6.61
C TYR A 701 -4.06 -0.73 -7.01
N SER A 702 -4.91 -1.69 -7.35
CA SER A 702 -6.36 -1.57 -7.30
C SER A 702 -6.83 -1.83 -5.87
N GLU A 703 -7.92 -1.18 -5.45
CA GLU A 703 -8.54 -1.42 -4.15
C GLU A 703 -8.95 -2.89 -3.98
N GLN A 704 -9.53 -3.49 -5.02
CA GLN A 704 -10.10 -4.84 -4.99
C GLN A 704 -9.32 -5.82 -5.89
N LEU A 705 -9.50 -7.12 -5.64
CA LEU A 705 -8.85 -8.18 -6.43
C LEU A 705 -9.21 -8.10 -7.92
N LEU A 706 -10.46 -7.75 -8.23
CA LEU A 706 -11.01 -7.65 -9.57
C LEU A 706 -11.43 -6.21 -9.89
N ASP A 707 -11.22 -5.81 -11.14
CA ASP A 707 -11.61 -4.49 -11.65
C ASP A 707 -12.99 -4.53 -12.35
N ASN A 708 -13.72 -5.65 -12.24
CA ASN A 708 -14.96 -5.88 -12.96
C ASN A 708 -16.11 -5.02 -12.40
N TYR A 709 -16.66 -4.18 -13.26
CA TYR A 709 -17.73 -3.24 -12.93
C TYR A 709 -18.98 -3.91 -12.32
N GLU A 710 -19.46 -5.01 -12.91
CA GLU A 710 -20.68 -5.70 -12.47
C GLU A 710 -20.47 -6.42 -11.13
N ALA A 711 -19.31 -7.06 -10.96
CA ALA A 711 -18.94 -7.76 -9.72
C ALA A 711 -18.79 -6.78 -8.54
N ASN A 712 -18.40 -5.53 -8.82
CA ASN A 712 -18.16 -4.50 -7.82
C ASN A 712 -19.37 -3.56 -7.65
N GLY A 713 -20.58 -4.10 -7.82
CA GLY A 713 -21.84 -3.38 -7.53
C GLY A 713 -22.16 -2.24 -8.49
N GLY A 714 -21.61 -2.24 -9.69
CA GLY A 714 -21.80 -1.18 -10.69
C GLY A 714 -20.89 0.03 -10.46
N THR A 715 -19.69 -0.19 -9.91
CA THR A 715 -18.65 0.83 -9.73
C THR A 715 -17.27 0.24 -9.95
N HIS A 716 -16.27 1.08 -10.22
CA HIS A 716 -14.89 0.64 -10.27
C HIS A 716 -14.17 0.86 -8.94
N PRO A 717 -13.23 -0.05 -8.60
CA PRO A 717 -12.39 0.10 -7.42
C PRO A 717 -11.53 1.36 -7.52
N ALA A 718 -11.20 1.94 -6.37
CA ALA A 718 -10.29 3.06 -6.32
C ALA A 718 -8.92 2.71 -6.93
N TYR A 719 -8.36 3.65 -7.68
CA TYR A 719 -7.04 3.51 -8.30
C TYR A 719 -6.37 4.88 -8.50
N PRO A 720 -5.05 5.01 -8.24
CA PRO A 720 -4.25 4.06 -7.47
C PRO A 720 -4.79 3.91 -6.03
N PHE A 721 -4.59 2.77 -5.39
CA PHE A 721 -4.99 2.53 -4.01
C PHE A 721 -3.76 2.49 -3.10
N LEU A 722 -3.40 3.64 -2.53
CA LEU A 722 -2.20 3.75 -1.70
C LEU A 722 -2.32 3.00 -0.37
N THR A 723 -3.55 2.79 0.12
CA THR A 723 -3.81 2.08 1.37
C THR A 723 -3.26 0.66 1.33
N GLY A 724 -3.52 -0.07 0.24
CA GLY A 724 -3.00 -1.42 0.06
C GLY A 724 -1.48 -1.46 -0.06
N MET A 725 -0.88 -0.46 -0.74
CA MET A 725 0.59 -0.32 -0.79
C MET A 725 1.18 -0.10 0.59
N GLY A 726 0.52 0.70 1.44
CA GLY A 726 0.88 0.92 2.84
C GLY A 726 0.84 -0.38 3.65
N GLY A 727 -0.26 -1.13 3.57
CA GLY A 727 -0.41 -2.43 4.22
C GLY A 727 0.69 -3.42 3.84
N ALA A 728 0.98 -3.56 2.55
CA ALA A 728 2.06 -4.42 2.05
C ALA A 728 3.45 -3.92 2.46
N ASN A 729 3.67 -2.60 2.49
CA ASN A 729 4.96 -2.02 2.83
C ASN A 729 5.38 -2.31 4.29
N ARG A 730 4.48 -2.73 5.18
CA ARG A 730 4.82 -3.01 6.58
C ARG A 730 5.49 -4.37 6.80
N VAL A 731 5.23 -5.35 5.95
CA VAL A 731 5.49 -6.78 6.21
C VAL A 731 6.94 -7.10 6.54
N ALA A 732 7.92 -6.59 5.78
CA ALA A 732 9.32 -6.88 6.03
C ALA A 732 9.76 -6.46 7.44
N VAL A 733 9.43 -5.24 7.86
CA VAL A 733 9.89 -4.67 9.14
C VAL A 733 9.07 -5.16 10.33
N PHE A 734 7.74 -5.11 10.24
CA PHE A 734 6.87 -5.50 11.36
C PHE A 734 6.66 -7.02 11.44
N GLY A 735 6.69 -7.72 10.30
CA GLY A 735 6.56 -9.17 10.24
C GLY A 735 7.89 -9.89 10.39
N TYR A 736 8.83 -9.73 9.44
CA TYR A 736 10.03 -10.58 9.38
C TYR A 736 11.14 -10.16 10.35
N LEU A 737 11.39 -8.85 10.50
CA LEU A 737 12.23 -8.35 11.59
C LEU A 737 11.50 -8.47 12.95
N GLY A 738 10.17 -8.54 12.93
CA GLY A 738 9.33 -8.64 14.13
C GLY A 738 9.43 -7.38 14.98
N LEU A 739 9.56 -6.20 14.35
CA LEU A 739 9.69 -4.93 15.07
C LEU A 739 8.39 -4.60 15.81
N LYS A 740 8.49 -4.37 17.12
CA LYS A 740 7.45 -3.70 17.91
C LYS A 740 7.93 -2.34 18.38
N LEU A 741 7.13 -1.31 18.15
CA LEU A 741 7.47 0.05 18.57
C LEU A 741 7.13 0.23 20.05
N THR A 742 8.17 0.39 20.88
CA THR A 742 8.02 0.69 22.31
C THR A 742 8.91 1.87 22.71
N LEU A 743 8.54 2.58 23.78
CA LEU A 743 9.32 3.72 24.27
C LEU A 743 10.55 3.32 25.12
N GLU A 744 10.55 2.12 25.70
CA GLU A 744 11.58 1.69 26.65
C GLU A 744 12.74 0.94 25.99
N SER A 745 12.48 0.24 24.89
CA SER A 745 13.49 -0.54 24.18
C SER A 745 13.18 -0.74 22.70
N LEU A 746 14.20 -1.01 21.90
CA LEU A 746 14.02 -1.51 20.55
C LEU A 746 13.61 -3.00 20.65
N ASN A 747 12.34 -3.29 20.41
CA ASN A 747 11.82 -4.66 20.51
C ASN A 747 11.81 -5.32 19.12
N VAL A 748 12.50 -6.45 18.98
CA VAL A 748 12.52 -7.25 17.75
C VAL A 748 12.41 -8.75 18.03
N ASP A 749 11.65 -9.47 17.21
CA ASP A 749 11.54 -10.94 17.28
C ASP A 749 11.69 -11.61 15.89
N PRO A 750 12.91 -11.53 15.30
CA PRO A 750 13.12 -11.80 13.89
C PRO A 750 12.83 -13.25 13.51
N ASN A 751 12.16 -13.44 12.37
CA ASN A 751 11.79 -14.74 11.83
C ASN A 751 11.58 -14.63 10.31
N LEU A 752 12.59 -15.08 9.56
CA LEU A 752 12.60 -15.01 8.12
C LEU A 752 11.97 -16.29 7.51
N PRO A 753 10.92 -16.19 6.67
CA PRO A 753 10.39 -17.36 5.96
C PRO A 753 11.47 -18.05 5.11
N PRO A 754 11.47 -19.39 5.02
CA PRO A 754 12.53 -20.15 4.34
C PRO A 754 12.62 -19.87 2.82
N GLN A 755 11.56 -19.32 2.22
CA GLN A 755 11.53 -18.85 0.83
C GLN A 755 12.44 -17.64 0.60
N ILE A 756 12.70 -16.85 1.63
CA ILE A 756 13.60 -15.69 1.60
C ILE A 756 14.93 -16.12 2.24
N LEU A 757 16.00 -16.18 1.43
CA LEU A 757 17.30 -16.65 1.90
C LEU A 757 18.03 -15.60 2.74
N ASN A 758 17.96 -14.35 2.28
CA ASN A 758 18.55 -13.19 2.90
C ASN A 758 17.63 -11.99 2.71
N LEU A 759 17.61 -11.10 3.69
CA LEU A 759 16.89 -9.84 3.64
C LEU A 759 17.71 -8.77 4.35
N ASN A 760 18.13 -7.75 3.62
CA ASN A 760 18.65 -6.52 4.18
C ASN A 760 17.49 -5.54 4.29
N TYR A 761 17.04 -5.27 5.51
CA TYR A 761 15.92 -4.36 5.73
C TYR A 761 16.37 -2.94 5.46
N ARG A 762 15.44 -2.09 5.04
CA ARG A 762 15.65 -0.65 5.11
C ARG A 762 16.05 -0.22 6.52
N THR A 763 16.82 0.85 6.59
CA THR A 763 17.23 1.47 7.84
C THR A 763 15.98 1.94 8.58
N ILE A 764 15.86 1.49 9.83
CA ILE A 764 14.80 1.92 10.74
C ILE A 764 15.35 2.88 11.78
N TYR A 765 14.49 3.71 12.35
CA TYR A 765 14.82 4.60 13.46
C TYR A 765 14.13 4.13 14.74
N TRP A 766 14.84 4.26 15.85
CA TRP A 766 14.26 4.15 17.19
C TRP A 766 14.83 5.25 18.06
N GLN A 767 13.96 6.04 18.71
CA GLN A 767 14.33 7.23 19.47
C GLN A 767 15.29 8.19 18.70
N GLY A 768 15.13 8.24 17.37
CA GLY A 768 15.88 9.07 16.43
C GLY A 768 17.26 8.53 16.03
N HIS A 769 17.62 7.32 16.47
CA HIS A 769 18.88 6.68 16.11
C HIS A 769 18.67 5.66 14.99
N PRO A 770 19.44 5.72 13.88
CA PRO A 770 19.32 4.75 12.79
C PRO A 770 19.88 3.38 13.19
N ILE A 771 19.16 2.34 12.81
CA ILE A 771 19.51 0.94 12.95
C ILE A 771 19.35 0.27 11.58
N SER A 772 20.43 -0.30 11.06
CA SER A 772 20.35 -1.23 9.94
C SER A 772 20.19 -2.66 10.46
N ALA A 773 19.44 -3.48 9.74
CA ALA A 773 19.20 -4.87 10.07
C ALA A 773 19.46 -5.74 8.84
N VAL A 774 20.13 -6.87 9.04
CA VAL A 774 20.34 -7.87 7.98
C VAL A 774 20.01 -9.24 8.55
N SER A 775 19.03 -9.93 7.96
CA SER A 775 18.69 -11.32 8.25
C SER A 775 19.25 -12.25 7.18
N ASN A 776 19.88 -13.32 7.62
CA ASN A 776 19.87 -14.57 6.86
C ASN A 776 18.83 -15.51 7.47
N GLN A 777 18.76 -16.77 7.02
CA GLN A 777 17.82 -17.72 7.60
C GLN A 777 17.96 -17.86 9.11
N THR A 778 19.16 -17.97 9.67
CA THR A 778 19.37 -18.37 11.07
C THR A 778 19.55 -17.23 12.08
N HIS A 779 20.02 -16.06 11.63
CA HIS A 779 20.37 -14.93 12.48
C HIS A 779 20.05 -13.59 11.81
N THR A 780 19.83 -12.59 12.67
CA THR A 780 19.67 -11.18 12.29
C THR A 780 20.71 -10.34 13.01
N THR A 781 21.47 -9.55 12.25
CA THR A 781 22.45 -8.61 12.80
C THR A 781 21.86 -7.21 12.77
N LEU A 782 21.76 -6.58 13.94
CA LEU A 782 21.40 -5.17 14.06
C LEU A 782 22.68 -4.34 14.21
N THR A 783 22.77 -3.25 13.48
CA THR A 783 23.94 -2.36 13.51
C THR A 783 23.48 -0.92 13.68
N ARG A 784 24.08 -0.23 14.65
CA ARG A 784 23.79 1.18 14.92
C ARG A 784 24.82 2.06 14.23
N THR A 785 24.55 2.39 12.97
CA THR A 785 25.41 3.23 12.12
C THR A 785 24.58 4.26 11.38
N GLY A 786 25.15 5.45 11.18
CA GLY A 786 24.47 6.56 10.50
C GLY A 786 24.37 7.80 11.38
N LYS A 787 23.84 8.89 10.82
CA LYS A 787 23.60 10.14 11.54
C LYS A 787 22.23 10.06 12.23
N PRO A 788 22.15 10.25 13.56
CA PRO A 788 20.87 10.42 14.25
C PRO A 788 20.06 11.58 13.67
N LEU A 789 18.74 11.51 13.80
CA LEU A 789 17.84 12.64 13.53
C LEU A 789 18.21 13.82 14.43
N GLU A 790 17.88 15.04 13.99
CA GLU A 790 18.22 16.26 14.75
C GLU A 790 17.49 16.34 16.10
N ASN A 791 16.30 15.74 16.17
CA ASN A 791 15.44 15.62 17.35
C ASN A 791 15.61 14.28 18.09
N ALA A 792 16.67 13.50 17.79
CA ALA A 792 16.91 12.22 18.43
C ALA A 792 17.07 12.34 19.95
N ASN A 793 16.65 11.30 20.66
CA ASN A 793 16.79 11.22 22.10
C ASN A 793 18.28 11.17 22.49
N SER A 794 18.76 12.27 23.06
CA SER A 794 20.17 12.45 23.42
C SER A 794 20.71 11.43 24.44
N THR A 795 19.84 10.77 25.22
CA THR A 795 20.26 9.74 26.19
C THR A 795 21.02 8.60 25.50
N PHE A 796 20.61 8.22 24.28
CA PHE A 796 21.21 7.12 23.57
C PHE A 796 22.43 7.52 22.75
N THR A 797 22.74 8.80 22.57
CA THR A 797 23.89 9.26 21.75
C THR A 797 25.18 8.49 22.08
N ASP A 798 25.54 8.45 23.36
CA ASP A 798 26.75 7.76 23.85
C ASP A 798 26.44 6.48 24.64
N SER A 799 25.16 6.19 24.88
CA SER A 799 24.72 5.01 25.63
C SER A 799 24.25 3.88 24.70
N PRO A 800 24.41 2.60 25.07
CA PRO A 800 23.81 1.51 24.32
C PRO A 800 22.28 1.61 24.27
N ILE A 801 21.67 1.23 23.14
CA ILE A 801 20.22 1.05 23.01
C ILE A 801 19.86 -0.31 23.62
N PRO A 802 18.93 -0.39 24.59
CA PRO A 802 18.39 -1.66 25.04
C PRO A 802 17.58 -2.29 23.92
N VAL A 803 17.93 -3.52 23.57
CA VAL A 803 17.19 -4.33 22.58
C VAL A 803 16.58 -5.49 23.31
N THR A 804 15.27 -5.66 23.15
CA THR A 804 14.48 -6.70 23.79
C THR A 804 13.83 -7.59 22.74
N ARG A 805 13.42 -8.76 23.19
CA ARG A 805 12.55 -9.66 22.45
C ARG A 805 11.46 -10.07 23.44
N ASP A 806 10.33 -9.38 23.39
CA ASP A 806 9.18 -9.78 24.20
C ASP A 806 8.45 -10.95 23.55
N VAL A 807 7.99 -11.85 24.41
CA VAL A 807 7.26 -13.03 24.01
C VAL A 807 5.86 -12.86 24.58
N ASP A 808 4.98 -12.19 23.84
CA ASP A 808 3.57 -11.95 24.24
C ASP A 808 2.71 -13.23 24.24
N ASP A 809 3.33 -14.38 24.01
CA ASP A 809 2.70 -15.67 24.21
C ASP A 809 2.73 -16.03 25.70
N ALA A 810 1.56 -16.04 26.34
CA ALA A 810 1.37 -16.50 27.72
C ALA A 810 1.91 -17.93 27.96
N SER A 811 2.15 -18.72 26.90
CA SER A 811 2.77 -20.05 26.97
C SER A 811 4.31 -20.05 26.90
N ARG A 812 4.94 -18.91 26.57
CA ARG A 812 6.41 -18.76 26.39
C ARG A 812 7.04 -17.74 27.35
N SER A 813 6.39 -17.47 28.48
CA SER A 813 6.86 -16.56 29.53
C SER A 813 8.18 -17.02 30.19
N GLY A 814 9.30 -16.79 29.51
CA GLY A 814 10.66 -16.90 30.04
C GLY A 814 11.31 -15.51 30.15
N ASN A 815 12.36 -15.38 30.97
CA ASN A 815 13.11 -14.13 31.16
C ASN A 815 13.41 -13.44 29.82
N SER A 816 12.93 -12.19 29.64
CA SER A 816 13.25 -11.39 28.47
C SER A 816 14.76 -11.24 28.35
N THR A 817 15.31 -11.62 27.20
CA THR A 817 16.73 -11.44 26.93
C THR A 817 16.93 -9.98 26.52
N VAL A 818 17.79 -9.28 27.25
CA VAL A 818 18.11 -7.88 26.95
C VAL A 818 19.51 -7.81 26.36
N TRP A 819 19.60 -7.45 25.08
CA TRP A 819 20.85 -7.08 24.43
C TRP A 819 21.06 -5.58 24.56
N HIS A 820 22.31 -5.14 24.39
CA HIS A 820 22.68 -3.74 24.44
C HIS A 820 23.43 -3.40 23.15
N LEU A 821 22.79 -2.65 22.25
CA LEU A 821 23.35 -2.25 20.97
C LEU A 821 24.22 -1.00 21.16
N PRO A 822 25.56 -1.12 21.15
CA PRO A 822 26.45 0.01 21.46
C PRO A 822 26.45 1.05 20.33
N PRO A 823 26.78 2.32 20.62
CA PRO A 823 27.02 3.33 19.58
C PRO A 823 28.07 2.85 18.57
N GLY A 824 27.75 2.85 17.28
CA GLY A 824 28.67 2.45 16.21
C GLY A 824 28.99 0.95 16.14
N GLY A 825 28.30 0.10 16.91
CA GLY A 825 28.51 -1.35 16.89
C GLY A 825 27.27 -2.14 16.52
N SER A 826 27.37 -3.46 16.67
CA SER A 826 26.35 -4.41 16.23
C SER A 826 26.07 -5.46 17.29
N ILE A 827 24.87 -6.03 17.24
CA ILE A 827 24.48 -7.25 17.96
C ILE A 827 23.93 -8.26 16.96
N THR A 828 23.93 -9.54 17.32
CA THR A 828 23.33 -10.59 16.50
C THR A 828 22.34 -11.39 17.34
N ILE A 829 21.12 -11.49 16.81
CA ILE A 829 19.98 -12.15 17.43
C ILE A 829 19.69 -13.40 16.60
N LYS A 830 19.44 -14.53 17.26
CA LYS A 830 19.05 -15.76 16.59
C LYS A 830 17.59 -15.64 16.16
N ASN A 831 17.31 -15.96 14.90
CA ASN A 831 15.95 -15.91 14.37
C ASN A 831 15.10 -17.01 15.00
N ARG A 832 13.79 -16.78 15.11
CA ARG A 832 12.83 -17.87 15.20
C ARG A 832 12.85 -18.61 13.86
N GLN A 833 12.61 -19.90 13.91
CA GLN A 833 12.83 -20.81 12.79
C GLN A 833 11.57 -21.61 12.59
N ILE A 834 10.44 -20.90 12.56
CA ILE A 834 9.11 -21.51 12.61
C ILE A 834 8.85 -22.37 11.36
N GLY A 835 9.45 -22.02 10.21
CA GLY A 835 9.37 -22.82 8.98
C GLY A 835 10.04 -24.20 9.06
N GLU A 836 10.95 -24.39 10.02
CA GLU A 836 11.53 -25.71 10.31
C GLU A 836 10.61 -26.55 11.21
N ILE A 837 9.76 -25.92 12.01
CA ILE A 837 8.80 -26.61 12.88
C ILE A 837 7.67 -27.13 12.00
N LYS A 838 7.46 -28.45 12.02
CA LYS A 838 6.45 -29.12 11.20
C LYS A 838 5.10 -29.14 11.92
N THR A 839 4.07 -28.61 11.26
CA THR A 839 2.67 -28.69 11.73
C THR A 839 2.25 -30.16 11.85
N VAL A 840 2.58 -30.96 10.83
CA VAL A 840 2.49 -32.42 10.87
C VAL A 840 3.88 -33.02 11.10
N PRO A 841 4.14 -33.73 12.22
CA PRO A 841 5.44 -34.35 12.49
C PRO A 841 5.90 -35.26 11.34
N GLY A 842 7.15 -35.11 10.93
CA GLY A 842 7.74 -35.86 9.81
C GLY A 842 7.29 -35.40 8.41
N ASN A 843 6.55 -34.30 8.27
CA ASN A 843 6.13 -33.75 6.98
C ASN A 843 7.33 -33.20 6.19
N ILE A 844 7.74 -33.91 5.13
CA ILE A 844 8.86 -33.53 4.26
C ILE A 844 8.46 -32.52 3.16
N ALA A 845 7.17 -32.27 2.96
CA ALA A 845 6.64 -31.36 1.94
C ALA A 845 6.49 -29.91 2.44
N GLN A 846 6.36 -29.69 3.75
CA GLN A 846 6.10 -28.36 4.30
C GLN A 846 7.23 -27.35 3.99
N CYS A 847 6.84 -26.16 3.53
CA CYS A 847 7.67 -25.02 3.14
C CYS A 847 8.66 -25.35 2.02
N ARG A 848 8.25 -26.22 1.10
CA ARG A 848 9.03 -26.59 -0.09
C ARG A 848 8.53 -25.88 -1.35
N PRO A 849 9.40 -25.69 -2.36
CA PRO A 849 8.98 -25.18 -3.66
C PRO A 849 7.87 -26.03 -4.26
N VAL A 850 6.85 -25.37 -4.81
CA VAL A 850 5.67 -26.03 -5.34
C VAL A 850 5.13 -25.28 -6.55
N THR A 851 4.58 -26.04 -7.51
CA THR A 851 4.02 -25.50 -8.75
C THR A 851 2.67 -26.12 -9.04
N SER A 852 1.80 -25.40 -9.74
CA SER A 852 0.53 -25.90 -10.27
C SER A 852 0.60 -26.00 -11.79
N ASN A 853 0.02 -27.05 -12.37
CA ASN A 853 -0.08 -27.21 -13.83
C ASN A 853 -1.23 -26.41 -14.47
N ARG A 854 -2.08 -25.79 -13.65
CA ARG A 854 -3.28 -25.05 -14.05
C ARG A 854 -3.40 -23.74 -13.26
N ASN A 855 -4.26 -22.86 -13.78
CA ASN A 855 -4.66 -21.65 -13.11
C ASN A 855 -5.42 -21.97 -11.81
N TYR A 856 -5.34 -21.04 -10.88
CA TYR A 856 -5.97 -21.09 -9.57
C TYR A 856 -6.70 -19.77 -9.31
N GLU A 857 -7.64 -19.81 -8.38
CA GLU A 857 -8.40 -18.66 -7.93
C GLU A 857 -7.44 -17.56 -7.41
N ILE A 858 -7.83 -16.31 -7.61
CA ILE A 858 -6.98 -15.16 -7.28
C ILE A 858 -6.65 -15.19 -5.77
N GLY A 859 -5.36 -15.10 -5.45
CA GLY A 859 -4.86 -15.18 -4.07
C GLY A 859 -4.79 -16.59 -3.47
N GLN A 860 -5.26 -17.64 -4.17
CA GLN A 860 -5.27 -19.03 -3.70
C GLN A 860 -4.05 -19.80 -4.21
N PHE A 861 -2.86 -19.40 -3.76
CA PHE A 861 -1.58 -19.83 -4.32
C PHE A 861 -1.27 -21.33 -4.09
N PRO A 862 -0.54 -22.00 -5.00
CA PRO A 862 -0.09 -23.39 -4.81
C PRO A 862 0.72 -23.60 -3.53
N LEU A 863 1.50 -22.59 -3.11
CA LEU A 863 2.32 -22.64 -1.90
C LEU A 863 1.51 -22.75 -0.60
N ALA A 864 0.25 -22.33 -0.62
CA ALA A 864 -0.63 -22.46 0.53
C ALA A 864 -0.80 -23.93 0.95
N ALA A 865 -0.88 -24.85 -0.02
CA ALA A 865 -1.02 -26.28 0.25
C ALA A 865 0.18 -26.91 0.99
N VAL A 866 1.29 -26.19 1.19
CA VAL A 866 2.47 -26.68 1.89
C VAL A 866 3.01 -25.69 2.91
N ASP A 867 2.31 -24.60 3.21
CA ASP A 867 2.82 -23.56 4.10
C ASP A 867 2.63 -23.90 5.60
N GLY A 868 1.85 -24.95 5.90
CA GLY A 868 1.62 -25.43 7.26
C GLY A 868 0.56 -24.66 8.05
N ALA A 869 -0.22 -23.80 7.39
CA ALA A 869 -1.41 -23.17 7.97
C ALA A 869 -2.70 -23.86 7.52
N VAL A 870 -3.74 -23.75 8.36
CA VAL A 870 -5.08 -24.27 8.05
C VAL A 870 -5.97 -23.24 7.34
N SER A 871 -5.57 -21.97 7.39
CA SER A 871 -6.36 -20.82 6.95
C SER A 871 -6.05 -20.35 5.53
N THR A 872 -4.86 -20.64 5.01
CA THR A 872 -4.50 -20.43 3.60
C THR A 872 -4.87 -21.68 2.80
N LYS A 873 -5.14 -21.53 1.49
CA LYS A 873 -5.45 -22.67 0.63
C LYS A 873 -5.08 -22.42 -0.83
N TRP A 874 -4.70 -23.50 -1.52
CA TRP A 874 -4.65 -23.56 -2.98
C TRP A 874 -6.03 -23.96 -3.51
N GLN A 875 -6.50 -23.31 -4.58
CA GLN A 875 -7.78 -23.64 -5.19
C GLN A 875 -7.76 -23.48 -6.72
N PRO A 876 -7.92 -24.55 -7.51
CA PRO A 876 -8.01 -24.46 -8.97
C PRO A 876 -9.28 -23.71 -9.43
N THR A 877 -9.22 -23.05 -10.59
CA THR A 877 -10.38 -22.29 -11.12
C THR A 877 -11.55 -23.14 -11.62
N HIS A 878 -11.33 -24.44 -11.87
CA HIS A 878 -12.34 -25.32 -12.48
C HIS A 878 -12.38 -26.69 -11.84
N LEU A 879 -13.58 -27.15 -11.44
CA LEU A 879 -13.79 -28.48 -10.86
C LEU A 879 -13.82 -29.62 -11.88
N ASN A 880 -14.16 -29.33 -13.14
CA ASN A 880 -14.43 -30.34 -14.16
C ASN A 880 -13.16 -30.92 -14.82
N VAL A 881 -12.00 -30.32 -14.59
CA VAL A 881 -10.69 -30.75 -15.12
C VAL A 881 -9.77 -31.14 -13.96
N PRO A 882 -9.05 -32.28 -14.04
CA PRO A 882 -8.02 -32.61 -13.06
C PRO A 882 -6.95 -31.51 -12.99
N SER A 883 -6.64 -31.06 -11.78
CA SER A 883 -5.62 -30.07 -11.50
C SER A 883 -4.58 -30.66 -10.56
N SER A 884 -3.30 -30.35 -10.80
CA SER A 884 -2.18 -30.99 -10.13
C SER A 884 -1.24 -29.96 -9.52
N LEU A 885 -0.87 -30.23 -8.27
CA LEU A 885 0.16 -29.54 -7.50
C LEU A 885 1.39 -30.45 -7.38
N THR A 886 2.58 -29.95 -7.73
CA THR A 886 3.84 -30.71 -7.66
C THR A 886 4.84 -30.04 -6.74
N VAL A 887 5.21 -30.74 -5.67
CA VAL A 887 6.15 -30.30 -4.62
C VAL A 887 7.52 -30.89 -4.88
N SER A 888 8.58 -30.08 -4.75
CA SER A 888 9.97 -30.57 -4.76
C SER A 888 10.37 -31.06 -3.36
N LEU A 889 10.66 -32.36 -3.23
CA LEU A 889 11.02 -32.99 -1.96
C LEU A 889 12.54 -32.97 -1.70
N PRO A 890 12.97 -32.99 -0.42
CA PRO A 890 14.39 -32.96 -0.08
C PRO A 890 15.12 -34.29 -0.32
N GLU A 891 16.43 -34.19 -0.53
CA GLU A 891 17.36 -35.32 -0.41
C GLU A 891 18.01 -35.35 1.00
N PRO A 892 18.38 -36.54 1.53
CA PRO A 892 18.17 -37.86 0.94
C PRO A 892 16.69 -38.27 0.94
N PHE A 893 16.28 -39.04 -0.06
CA PHE A 893 14.94 -39.59 -0.12
C PHE A 893 14.68 -40.52 1.07
N VAL A 894 13.44 -40.55 1.54
CA VAL A 894 13.03 -41.33 2.71
C VAL A 894 11.84 -42.23 2.38
N PRO A 895 11.67 -43.39 3.04
CA PRO A 895 10.44 -44.16 2.93
C PRO A 895 9.28 -43.32 3.50
N VAL A 896 8.18 -43.20 2.78
CA VAL A 896 6.96 -42.49 3.20
C VAL A 896 5.97 -43.52 3.73
N THR A 897 5.32 -43.22 4.85
CA THR A 897 4.37 -44.14 5.52
C THR A 897 2.95 -43.61 5.54
N THR A 898 2.77 -42.29 5.57
CA THR A 898 1.46 -41.65 5.70
C THR A 898 1.38 -40.42 4.80
N LEU A 899 0.21 -40.21 4.20
CA LEU A 899 -0.19 -38.96 3.56
C LEU A 899 -1.32 -38.34 4.37
N LYS A 900 -1.27 -37.03 4.60
CA LYS A 900 -2.39 -36.31 5.20
C LYS A 900 -2.77 -35.13 4.33
N PHE A 901 -4.07 -34.87 4.27
CA PHE A 901 -4.65 -33.79 3.50
C PHE A 901 -5.56 -32.97 4.39
N ASP A 902 -5.41 -31.66 4.31
CA ASP A 902 -6.40 -30.69 4.75
C ASP A 902 -7.01 -30.05 3.49
N TRP A 903 -8.30 -30.27 3.29
CA TRP A 903 -9.07 -29.80 2.15
C TRP A 903 -9.81 -28.49 2.43
N ALA A 904 -9.62 -27.88 3.60
CA ALA A 904 -10.41 -26.76 4.11
C ALA A 904 -11.92 -27.05 4.01
N GLN A 905 -12.68 -26.14 3.39
CA GLN A 905 -14.14 -26.24 3.26
C GLN A 905 -14.61 -26.99 1.99
N SER A 906 -13.72 -27.27 1.04
CA SER A 906 -14.09 -27.77 -0.29
C SER A 906 -13.32 -29.04 -0.67
N PRO A 907 -13.66 -30.22 -0.09
CA PRO A 907 -13.01 -31.48 -0.42
C PRO A 907 -13.18 -31.89 -1.89
N PRO A 908 -12.16 -32.51 -2.54
CA PRO A 908 -12.27 -33.00 -3.91
C PRO A 908 -13.21 -34.19 -4.01
N SER A 909 -13.70 -34.50 -5.20
CA SER A 909 -14.42 -35.77 -5.43
C SER A 909 -13.45 -36.95 -5.48
N SER A 910 -12.28 -36.73 -6.08
CA SER A 910 -11.22 -37.75 -6.21
C SER A 910 -9.84 -37.12 -6.11
N TYR A 911 -8.86 -37.87 -5.58
CA TYR A 911 -7.44 -37.49 -5.62
C TYR A 911 -6.54 -38.64 -6.09
N ARG A 912 -5.33 -38.29 -6.56
CA ARG A 912 -4.25 -39.22 -6.88
C ARG A 912 -2.91 -38.60 -6.49
N VAL A 913 -2.07 -39.35 -5.80
CA VAL A 913 -0.70 -38.97 -5.42
C VAL A 913 0.31 -39.84 -6.15
N THR A 914 1.28 -39.18 -6.79
CA THR A 914 2.38 -39.87 -7.48
C THR A 914 3.73 -39.31 -7.06
N PHE A 915 4.75 -40.17 -6.95
CA PHE A 915 6.15 -39.77 -6.76
C PHE A 915 6.93 -39.95 -8.05
N SER A 916 7.86 -39.04 -8.34
CA SER A 916 8.68 -39.11 -9.55
C SER A 916 10.06 -38.46 -9.36
N ASN A 917 11.00 -38.77 -10.27
CA ASN A 917 12.31 -38.12 -10.33
C ASN A 917 12.41 -37.05 -11.41
N SER A 918 11.35 -36.86 -12.19
CA SER A 918 11.24 -35.89 -13.28
C SER A 918 10.05 -34.99 -13.03
N SER A 919 10.21 -33.67 -13.15
CA SER A 919 9.12 -32.70 -12.97
C SER A 919 7.97 -32.89 -13.97
N SER A 920 8.22 -33.57 -15.09
CA SER A 920 7.19 -33.93 -16.08
C SER A 920 6.30 -35.10 -15.68
N GLY A 921 6.66 -35.86 -14.64
CA GLY A 921 5.92 -37.04 -14.19
C GLY A 921 6.02 -38.27 -15.11
N SER A 922 6.88 -38.26 -16.13
CA SER A 922 7.05 -39.36 -17.09
C SER A 922 7.47 -40.70 -16.46
N ASP A 923 8.18 -40.66 -15.33
CA ASP A 923 8.62 -41.83 -14.55
C ASP A 923 7.86 -41.95 -13.21
N SER A 924 6.60 -41.51 -13.17
CA SER A 924 5.82 -41.46 -11.93
C SER A 924 5.37 -42.84 -11.43
N VAL A 925 5.42 -43.02 -10.11
CA VAL A 925 4.85 -44.16 -9.38
C VAL A 925 3.66 -43.65 -8.58
N GLU A 926 2.51 -44.28 -8.78
CA GLU A 926 1.32 -44.00 -7.98
C GLU A 926 1.45 -44.57 -6.58
N VAL A 927 1.14 -43.73 -5.59
CA VAL A 927 1.33 -44.02 -4.17
C VAL A 927 0.00 -44.22 -3.48
N ALA A 928 -0.99 -43.37 -3.79
CA ALA A 928 -2.33 -43.45 -3.24
C ALA A 928 -3.33 -42.78 -4.21
N SER A 929 -4.56 -43.26 -4.20
CA SER A 929 -5.67 -42.62 -4.89
C SER A 929 -6.99 -42.95 -4.21
N ASP A 930 -7.94 -42.05 -4.31
CA ASP A 930 -9.33 -42.30 -3.94
C ASP A 930 -10.22 -41.63 -4.99
N ASP A 931 -11.24 -42.35 -5.47
CA ASP A 931 -12.21 -41.85 -6.43
C ASP A 931 -13.50 -41.36 -5.76
N ASP A 932 -13.64 -41.52 -4.42
CA ASP A 932 -14.83 -41.20 -3.64
C ASP A 932 -14.45 -40.60 -2.26
N VAL A 933 -13.80 -39.43 -2.26
CA VAL A 933 -13.33 -38.78 -1.02
C VAL A 933 -14.51 -38.40 -0.12
N GLU A 934 -14.42 -38.80 1.15
CA GLU A 934 -15.42 -38.50 2.19
C GLU A 934 -15.32 -37.07 2.73
N ILE A 935 -16.47 -36.50 3.11
CA ILE A 935 -16.57 -35.20 3.81
C ILE A 935 -16.48 -35.47 5.31
N SER A 936 -15.32 -35.21 5.93
CA SER A 936 -15.08 -35.50 7.35
C SER A 936 -15.75 -34.50 8.29
N ASP A 937 -15.98 -33.27 7.84
CA ASP A 937 -16.69 -32.22 8.55
C ASP A 937 -17.84 -31.68 7.67
N ALA A 938 -18.94 -32.43 7.67
CA ALA A 938 -20.08 -32.12 6.82
C ALA A 938 -20.79 -30.85 7.30
N TYR A 939 -21.08 -29.94 6.36
CA TYR A 939 -21.86 -28.75 6.65
C TYR A 939 -23.25 -29.11 7.22
N VAL A 940 -23.54 -28.60 8.42
CA VAL A 940 -24.84 -28.77 9.09
C VAL A 940 -25.55 -27.42 9.13
N ALA A 941 -26.51 -27.21 8.22
CA ALA A 941 -27.25 -25.94 8.11
C ALA A 941 -27.87 -25.46 9.45
N ALA A 942 -28.35 -26.40 10.29
CA ALA A 942 -28.91 -26.08 11.61
C ALA A 942 -27.88 -25.49 12.60
N ARG A 943 -26.59 -25.59 12.31
CA ARG A 943 -25.46 -25.10 13.12
C ARG A 943 -24.71 -23.94 12.45
N ALA A 944 -25.19 -23.40 11.33
CA ALA A 944 -24.51 -22.33 10.61
C ALA A 944 -24.33 -21.05 11.44
N ALA A 945 -25.22 -20.80 12.41
CA ALA A 945 -25.12 -19.67 13.33
C ALA A 945 -24.27 -19.97 14.57
N ASP A 946 -23.83 -21.21 14.78
CA ASP A 946 -22.97 -21.56 15.93
C ASP A 946 -21.57 -20.99 15.71
N ILE A 947 -21.06 -20.22 16.67
CA ILE A 947 -19.64 -19.87 16.72
C ILE A 947 -18.89 -21.09 17.25
N VAL A 948 -18.01 -21.63 16.42
CA VAL A 948 -17.17 -22.81 16.71
C VAL A 948 -15.72 -22.51 16.34
N PRO A 949 -14.73 -23.20 16.94
CA PRO A 949 -13.35 -23.14 16.46
C PRO A 949 -13.28 -23.44 14.96
N TYR A 950 -12.30 -22.84 14.28
CA TYR A 950 -12.04 -23.13 12.87
C TYR A 950 -11.74 -24.64 12.69
N ALA A 951 -12.37 -25.26 11.71
CA ALA A 951 -12.25 -26.67 11.42
C ALA A 951 -12.26 -26.92 9.91
N SER A 952 -11.58 -27.97 9.48
CA SER A 952 -11.40 -28.34 8.08
C SER A 952 -11.84 -29.77 7.78
N ASN A 953 -12.16 -30.03 6.51
CA ASN A 953 -12.26 -31.38 5.99
C ASN A 953 -10.86 -31.98 5.82
N THR A 954 -10.62 -33.17 6.36
CA THR A 954 -9.30 -33.81 6.34
C THR A 954 -9.40 -35.26 5.87
N THR A 955 -8.30 -35.76 5.29
CA THR A 955 -8.17 -37.16 4.90
C THR A 955 -6.77 -37.66 5.30
N ASN A 956 -6.72 -38.82 5.95
CA ASN A 956 -5.47 -39.46 6.36
C ASN A 956 -5.34 -40.83 5.67
N VAL A 957 -4.21 -41.06 5.02
CA VAL A 957 -3.92 -42.30 4.29
C VAL A 957 -2.66 -42.93 4.85
N THR A 958 -2.78 -44.11 5.46
CA THR A 958 -1.64 -44.94 5.84
C THR A 958 -1.33 -45.93 4.72
N LEU A 959 -0.09 -45.92 4.23
CA LEU A 959 0.33 -46.81 3.15
C LEU A 959 0.55 -48.23 3.67
N GLU A 960 0.15 -49.24 2.90
CA GLU A 960 0.30 -50.65 3.29
C GLU A 960 1.78 -51.05 3.50
N THR A 961 2.67 -50.45 2.71
CA THR A 961 4.13 -50.59 2.84
C THR A 961 4.80 -49.23 2.62
N PRO A 962 5.91 -48.93 3.30
CA PRO A 962 6.65 -47.68 3.05
C PRO A 962 7.06 -47.54 1.58
N VAL A 963 6.82 -46.38 0.99
CA VAL A 963 7.19 -46.06 -0.41
C VAL A 963 8.24 -44.97 -0.41
N TRP A 964 9.40 -45.22 -1.03
CA TRP A 964 10.46 -44.20 -1.10
C TRP A 964 9.99 -42.94 -1.81
N SER A 965 10.24 -41.77 -1.21
CA SER A 965 9.98 -40.49 -1.84
C SER A 965 10.80 -40.35 -3.14
N GLY A 966 10.22 -39.71 -4.14
CA GLY A 966 10.96 -39.24 -5.31
C GLY A 966 11.49 -37.82 -5.09
N ARG A 967 12.13 -37.26 -6.12
CA ARG A 967 12.46 -35.82 -6.17
C ARG A 967 11.21 -34.93 -6.13
N PHE A 968 10.11 -35.42 -6.69
CA PHE A 968 8.84 -34.71 -6.75
C PHE A 968 7.70 -35.58 -6.24
N ALA A 969 6.75 -34.93 -5.57
CA ALA A 969 5.44 -35.50 -5.26
C ALA A 969 4.35 -34.65 -5.90
N THR A 970 3.45 -35.29 -6.62
CA THR A 970 2.34 -34.63 -7.32
C THR A 970 1.02 -35.10 -6.75
N LEU A 971 0.22 -34.16 -6.24
CA LEU A 971 -1.17 -34.34 -5.85
C LEU A 971 -2.05 -33.86 -7.01
N THR A 972 -2.85 -34.76 -7.58
CA THR A 972 -3.87 -34.44 -8.58
C THR A 972 -5.25 -34.56 -7.95
N ILE A 973 -6.04 -33.50 -8.03
CA ILE A 973 -7.43 -33.46 -7.53
C ILE A 973 -8.41 -33.20 -8.67
N LYS A 974 -9.65 -33.66 -8.50
CA LYS A 974 -10.76 -33.37 -9.42
C LYS A 974 -12.07 -33.26 -8.64
N GLY A 975 -12.96 -32.40 -9.13
CA GLY A 975 -14.27 -32.15 -8.53
C GLY A 975 -14.21 -31.22 -7.33
N ASN A 976 -15.37 -30.99 -6.74
CA ASN A 976 -15.56 -30.19 -5.53
C ASN A 976 -16.87 -30.65 -4.86
N ARG A 977 -16.75 -31.40 -3.77
CA ARG A 977 -17.88 -31.96 -3.02
C ARG A 977 -18.76 -30.89 -2.38
N ALA A 978 -18.19 -29.74 -2.03
CA ALA A 978 -18.94 -28.64 -1.43
C ALA A 978 -19.94 -27.99 -2.40
N LEU A 979 -19.76 -28.20 -3.71
CA LEU A 979 -20.66 -27.70 -4.75
C LEU A 979 -21.71 -28.72 -5.19
N GLU A 980 -21.72 -29.94 -4.65
CA GLU A 980 -22.71 -30.96 -5.01
C GLU A 980 -24.13 -30.51 -4.66
N GLY A 981 -25.06 -30.68 -5.61
CA GLY A 981 -26.44 -30.20 -5.48
C GLY A 981 -26.63 -28.68 -5.56
N THR A 982 -25.58 -27.89 -5.84
CA THR A 982 -25.68 -26.44 -6.07
C THR A 982 -25.83 -26.12 -7.55
N GLY A 983 -26.14 -24.86 -7.89
CA GLY A 983 -26.16 -24.39 -9.28
C GLY A 983 -24.78 -24.44 -9.97
N GLU A 984 -23.70 -24.57 -9.20
CA GLU A 984 -22.32 -24.52 -9.67
C GLU A 984 -21.66 -25.90 -9.79
N GLU A 985 -22.37 -26.98 -9.46
CA GLU A 985 -21.87 -28.37 -9.44
C GLU A 985 -21.14 -28.83 -10.74
N ARG A 986 -21.40 -28.16 -11.87
CA ARG A 986 -20.81 -28.50 -13.17
C ARG A 986 -19.70 -27.55 -13.65
N ASN A 987 -19.73 -26.29 -13.21
CA ASN A 987 -18.93 -25.21 -13.78
C ASN A 987 -18.26 -24.31 -12.72
N GLY A 988 -18.37 -24.63 -11.44
CA GLY A 988 -17.75 -23.88 -10.35
C GLY A 988 -16.25 -24.15 -10.18
N THR A 989 -15.72 -23.62 -9.09
CA THR A 989 -14.32 -23.71 -8.69
C THR A 989 -13.92 -25.11 -8.26
N GLY A 990 -12.65 -25.45 -8.48
CA GLY A 990 -12.07 -26.72 -8.00
C GLY A 990 -12.05 -26.81 -6.47
N ALA A 991 -11.79 -28.01 -5.97
CA ALA A 991 -11.58 -28.27 -4.55
C ALA A 991 -10.33 -27.54 -4.00
N SER A 992 -10.34 -27.27 -2.70
CA SER A 992 -9.25 -26.60 -2.01
C SER A 992 -8.27 -27.57 -1.37
N VAL A 993 -7.03 -27.13 -1.19
CA VAL A 993 -5.99 -27.82 -0.42
C VAL A 993 -5.29 -26.80 0.48
N ALA A 994 -5.53 -26.88 1.79
CA ALA A 994 -4.82 -26.10 2.80
C ALA A 994 -3.52 -26.81 3.23
N GLU A 995 -3.51 -28.14 3.30
CA GLU A 995 -2.27 -28.88 3.59
C GLU A 995 -2.18 -30.18 2.78
N PHE A 996 -1.02 -30.42 2.16
CA PHE A 996 -0.60 -31.68 1.58
C PHE A 996 0.66 -32.16 2.31
N ALA A 997 0.47 -33.00 3.31
CA ALA A 997 1.55 -33.51 4.15
C ALA A 997 2.01 -34.91 3.71
N ILE A 998 3.33 -35.08 3.60
CA ILE A 998 3.98 -36.34 3.22
C ILE A 998 4.88 -36.78 4.38
N VAL A 999 4.54 -37.87 5.07
CA VAL A 999 5.19 -38.26 6.33
C VAL A 999 6.19 -39.40 6.12
N GLY A 1000 7.47 -39.13 6.39
CA GLY A 1000 8.56 -40.11 6.32
C GLY A 1000 8.55 -41.16 7.45
N GLU A 1001 9.14 -42.33 7.20
CA GLU A 1001 9.36 -43.41 8.16
C GLU A 1001 10.40 -42.98 9.20
N GLY A 1002 10.05 -43.13 10.49
CA GLY A 1002 10.88 -42.67 11.60
C GLY A 1002 10.82 -41.16 11.82
N GLY A 1003 9.64 -40.54 11.62
CA GLY A 1003 9.34 -39.09 11.64
C GLY A 1003 9.71 -38.27 12.90
N GLU A 1004 10.89 -38.50 13.47
CA GLU A 1004 11.66 -37.46 14.12
C GLU A 1004 12.28 -36.56 13.05
N ASP A 1005 12.39 -35.26 13.34
CA ASP A 1005 12.86 -34.24 12.41
C ASP A 1005 14.16 -34.65 11.73
N LEU A 1006 14.14 -34.77 10.39
CA LEU A 1006 15.30 -35.10 9.56
C LEU A 1006 16.43 -34.02 9.61
N VAL A 1007 16.25 -32.98 10.44
CA VAL A 1007 17.27 -32.02 10.85
C VAL A 1007 17.22 -31.92 12.38
N GLY A 1008 17.96 -32.78 13.07
CA GLY A 1008 18.01 -32.76 14.53
C GLY A 1008 18.50 -31.41 15.06
N ARG A 1009 17.64 -30.70 15.81
CA ARG A 1009 18.08 -29.60 16.69
C ARG A 1009 18.51 -30.17 18.04
N SER A 1010 19.62 -29.64 18.54
CA SER A 1010 20.14 -29.92 19.88
C SER A 1010 19.05 -29.68 20.92
N THR A 1011 18.66 -30.73 21.61
CA THR A 1011 17.81 -30.69 22.80
C THR A 1011 18.43 -29.81 23.87
N GLY A 1012 17.78 -28.69 24.19
CA GLY A 1012 18.21 -27.75 25.21
C GLY A 1012 17.04 -26.97 25.79
N VAL A 1013 16.16 -27.68 26.51
CA VAL A 1013 15.41 -27.31 27.73
C VAL A 1013 14.77 -25.90 27.79
N TRP A 1014 13.42 -25.92 27.76
CA TRP A 1014 12.40 -25.09 28.42
C TRP A 1014 12.71 -23.63 28.75
#